data_AF-A0A671MIK6-F1
#
_entry.id   AF-A0A671MIK6-F1
#
_cell.length_a   1.000
_cell.length_b   1.000
_cell.length_c   1.000
_cell.angle_alpha   90.00
_cell.angle_beta   90.00
_cell.angle_gamma   90.00
#
_symmetry.space_group_name_H-M   'P 1'
#
loop_
_entity.id
_entity.type
_entity.pdbx_description
1 polymer ?
#
loop_
_entity_poly.entity_id
_entity_poly.type
_entity_poly.pdbx_seq_one_letter_code
_entity_poly.pdbx_strand_id
1 'polypeptide(L)'
;MSNGDKNGQDNREDALVPVEVWPELERAECLARGAALKWASGVFCRPEHLERLGQYRKRESQRTASIHSRLKSVVQSYLESVDWGLGQLREARAELSEISHDLHKANLESRKNSEELTALETLRDISVTHRQLLAAVSNLPRLYKVRSMVLETERLVESRRLLEAHTRLMELERWQDEVLLQLQGPRGSSGMGLISEDEELVRNYFSGVGCLVDALAKELWAVVGSGVSLACQNPTLFVSAVRIVEREEALDQMFLEERRSTLGQNTPMPPGRPRCWRDLFFKVMEEAVSARFRSASYLHTRGPGLASHLSALQHCIMGDLSTVRHFLEQCVPSHYHLTRAYLHFCHQFLQNHLGLVSGWELEGGEIFAVLNWVLHIYSSSEMMGEPALVAELDIEDLGPLISQEVLEQLQNKYVQKVRKPVSEWMHKALEVELTDWQRDQEPDIDHEGCYHTSLPTIITQMLEENARVALMISEALRDQTIQMGLYEMENLLSRFRDAIIEFGKEHRRDSTINSNKFYLHYLLACINNCIILKTSTESLQQQLCSFPSNRYSRISLGPLAALDHAVRKACRLVMDHLLFELLKEECQWLTVVEYVHTLMQKRVVCRNNDERNQFAQRMKQDAQQLKDHLQSMEIYGTIGEVNTTALILALADIINLKDPNMLILEISGFVTKYPDISEEHVSVLLDVRGDVPKDVRKSVLDFLEQSAPPLPQGYRPIFTEILVPSSSIQFCLPTAKCT
;
A
#
# COMPACT_ATOMS: atom_id res chain seq x y z
N MET A 1 -6.58 -43.59 84.57
CA MET A 1 -5.89 -43.02 85.75
C MET A 1 -6.24 -41.54 85.85
N SER A 2 -6.60 -41.09 87.07
CA SER A 2 -6.71 -39.71 87.58
C SER A 2 -7.90 -38.79 87.18
N ASN A 3 -8.91 -38.79 88.04
CA ASN A 3 -9.61 -37.67 88.74
C ASN A 3 -9.86 -36.30 88.08
N GLY A 4 -11.11 -35.81 88.23
CA GLY A 4 -11.36 -34.51 88.89
C GLY A 4 -12.39 -33.53 88.28
N ASP A 5 -13.62 -33.57 88.80
CA ASP A 5 -14.33 -32.43 89.45
C ASP A 5 -14.60 -31.09 88.71
N LYS A 6 -15.90 -30.74 88.48
CA LYS A 6 -16.66 -29.68 89.22
C LYS A 6 -17.95 -29.18 88.53
N ASN A 7 -18.98 -29.03 89.36
CA ASN A 7 -20.25 -28.31 89.16
C ASN A 7 -20.06 -26.81 88.84
N GLY A 8 -21.08 -26.23 88.18
CA GLY A 8 -21.33 -24.79 88.15
C GLY A 8 -22.70 -24.46 87.54
N GLN A 9 -23.69 -24.18 88.39
CA GLN A 9 -24.92 -23.46 88.05
C GLN A 9 -24.59 -22.11 87.41
N ASP A 10 -25.42 -21.64 86.47
CA ASP A 10 -25.67 -20.20 86.39
C ASP A 10 -27.10 -19.89 85.93
N ASN A 11 -27.82 -19.22 86.81
CA ASN A 11 -29.10 -18.58 86.58
C ASN A 11 -28.91 -17.41 85.61
N ARG A 12 -29.79 -17.27 84.61
CA ARG A 12 -30.09 -15.94 84.06
C ARG A 12 -31.60 -15.77 83.96
N GLU A 13 -32.05 -14.83 84.78
CA GLU A 13 -33.40 -14.31 84.89
C GLU A 13 -33.90 -13.77 83.54
N ASP A 14 -35.20 -13.98 83.31
CA ASP A 14 -36.00 -13.39 82.24
C ASP A 14 -35.97 -11.86 82.31
N ALA A 15 -35.17 -11.24 81.44
CA ALA A 15 -35.30 -9.84 81.12
C ALA A 15 -36.45 -9.66 80.11
N LEU A 16 -37.62 -9.24 80.59
CA LEU A 16 -38.74 -8.75 79.79
C LEU A 16 -38.26 -7.61 78.88
N VAL A 17 -38.08 -7.92 77.59
CA VAL A 17 -37.84 -6.92 76.54
C VAL A 17 -39.10 -6.05 76.41
N PRO A 18 -38.99 -4.70 76.55
CA PRO A 18 -40.13 -3.82 76.33
C PRO A 18 -40.64 -3.96 74.90
N VAL A 19 -41.96 -4.09 74.74
CA VAL A 19 -42.61 -4.06 73.42
C VAL A 19 -42.39 -2.66 72.84
N GLU A 20 -41.38 -2.52 71.99
CA GLU A 20 -41.19 -1.34 71.15
C GLU A 20 -42.42 -1.20 70.25
N VAL A 21 -43.21 -0.15 70.48
CA VAL A 21 -44.30 0.23 69.59
C VAL A 21 -43.67 0.54 68.23
N TRP A 22 -44.02 -0.26 67.22
CA TRP A 22 -43.42 -0.14 65.89
C TRP A 22 -43.62 1.28 65.33
N PRO A 23 -42.54 2.02 65.01
CA PRO A 23 -42.64 3.38 64.47
C PRO A 23 -43.49 3.45 63.17
N GLU A 24 -43.53 2.34 62.44
CA GLU A 24 -44.30 2.17 61.20
C GLU A 24 -45.80 2.07 61.47
N LEU A 25 -46.20 1.51 62.62
CA LEU A 25 -47.60 1.46 63.05
C LEU A 25 -48.12 2.87 63.34
N GLU A 26 -47.36 3.68 64.06
CA GLU A 26 -47.71 5.09 64.33
C GLU A 26 -47.81 5.90 63.03
N ARG A 27 -46.85 5.72 62.11
CA ARG A 27 -46.88 6.37 60.78
C ARG A 27 -48.11 5.94 59.97
N ALA A 28 -48.42 4.65 59.94
CA ALA A 28 -49.59 4.12 59.24
C ALA A 28 -50.90 4.61 59.85
N GLU A 29 -50.98 4.70 61.18
CA GLU A 29 -52.15 5.22 61.88
C GLU A 29 -52.35 6.72 61.61
N CYS A 30 -51.30 7.53 61.62
CA CYS A 30 -51.35 8.94 61.24
C CYS A 30 -51.82 9.13 59.79
N LEU A 31 -51.29 8.34 58.84
CA LEU A 31 -51.72 8.39 57.43
C LEU A 31 -53.18 7.94 57.26
N ALA A 32 -53.60 6.88 57.95
CA ALA A 32 -54.97 6.37 57.93
C ALA A 32 -55.95 7.39 58.52
N ARG A 33 -55.59 8.03 59.65
CA ARG A 33 -56.39 9.12 60.25
C ARG A 33 -56.49 10.32 59.30
N GLY A 34 -55.40 10.73 58.67
CA GLY A 34 -55.39 11.82 57.68
C GLY A 34 -56.28 11.53 56.46
N ALA A 35 -56.19 10.32 55.90
CA ALA A 35 -57.03 9.87 54.79
C ALA A 35 -58.51 9.78 55.18
N ALA A 36 -58.81 9.24 56.37
CA ALA A 36 -60.15 9.15 56.91
C ALA A 36 -60.78 10.54 57.12
N LEU A 37 -60.01 11.51 57.64
CA LEU A 37 -60.46 12.90 57.80
C LEU A 37 -60.75 13.56 56.44
N LYS A 38 -59.87 13.40 55.46
CA LYS A 38 -60.07 13.94 54.10
C LYS A 38 -61.32 13.32 53.44
N TRP A 39 -61.49 12.01 53.55
CA TRP A 39 -62.68 11.32 53.06
C TRP A 39 -63.96 11.80 53.78
N ALA A 40 -63.93 11.87 55.11
CA ALA A 40 -65.07 12.30 55.91
C ALA A 40 -65.49 13.74 55.58
N SER A 41 -64.52 14.64 55.38
CA SER A 41 -64.79 16.03 54.97
C SER A 41 -65.46 16.13 53.59
N GLY A 42 -65.20 15.18 52.68
CA GLY A 42 -65.79 15.19 51.33
C GLY A 42 -67.16 14.50 51.25
N VAL A 43 -67.44 13.55 52.15
CA VAL A 43 -68.72 12.82 52.17
C VAL A 43 -69.76 13.53 53.03
N PHE A 44 -69.36 14.09 54.17
CA PHE A 44 -70.24 14.75 55.14
C PHE A 44 -70.18 16.29 55.06
N CYS A 45 -70.19 16.86 53.85
CA CYS A 45 -70.11 18.32 53.65
C CYS A 45 -71.36 19.09 54.11
N ARG A 46 -72.52 18.43 54.24
CA ARG A 46 -73.82 19.02 54.59
C ARG A 46 -74.51 18.20 55.68
N PRO A 47 -75.28 18.82 56.61
CA PRO A 47 -75.85 18.14 57.77
C PRO A 47 -76.74 16.94 57.44
N GLU A 48 -77.49 17.03 56.34
CA GLU A 48 -78.38 15.96 55.83
C GLU A 48 -77.63 14.65 55.52
N HIS A 49 -76.35 14.73 55.13
CA HIS A 49 -75.56 13.54 54.79
C HIS A 49 -75.18 12.70 56.03
N LEU A 50 -75.29 13.25 57.25
CA LEU A 50 -75.02 12.53 58.49
C LEU A 50 -76.07 11.45 58.80
N GLU A 51 -77.26 11.50 58.20
CA GLU A 51 -78.26 10.42 58.34
C GLU A 51 -77.71 9.07 57.84
N ARG A 52 -76.80 9.10 56.85
CA ARG A 52 -76.15 7.88 56.31
C ARG A 52 -74.96 7.40 57.14
N LEU A 53 -74.52 8.16 58.16
CA LEU A 53 -73.37 7.81 59.00
C LEU A 53 -73.52 6.44 59.67
N GLY A 54 -74.74 6.09 60.12
CA GLY A 54 -75.01 4.79 60.72
C GLY A 54 -74.78 3.62 59.76
N GLN A 55 -75.11 3.79 58.47
CA GLN A 55 -74.87 2.78 57.43
C GLN A 55 -73.37 2.66 57.12
N TYR A 56 -72.64 3.78 57.03
CA TYR A 56 -71.19 3.74 56.83
C TYR A 56 -70.45 3.14 58.02
N ARG A 57 -70.85 3.45 59.26
CA ARG A 57 -70.28 2.84 60.47
C ARG A 57 -70.47 1.33 60.49
N LYS A 58 -71.65 0.85 60.07
CA LYS A 58 -71.95 -0.58 59.95
C LYS A 58 -71.14 -1.25 58.82
N ARG A 59 -70.95 -0.56 57.70
CA ARG A 59 -70.10 -1.02 56.59
C ARG A 59 -68.64 -1.13 57.01
N GLU A 60 -68.12 -0.12 57.69
CA GLU A 60 -66.72 -0.11 58.10
C GLU A 60 -66.47 -1.12 59.23
N SER A 61 -67.40 -1.28 60.19
CA SER A 61 -67.27 -2.33 61.20
C SER A 61 -67.28 -3.73 60.58
N GLN A 62 -68.12 -3.98 59.57
CA GLN A 62 -68.13 -5.24 58.81
C GLN A 62 -66.84 -5.44 58.02
N ARG A 63 -66.30 -4.38 57.40
CA ARG A 63 -65.03 -4.43 56.67
C ARG A 63 -63.87 -4.73 57.62
N THR A 64 -63.78 -4.05 58.75
CA THR A 64 -62.74 -4.29 59.77
C THR A 64 -62.85 -5.70 60.34
N ALA A 65 -64.06 -6.20 60.62
CA ALA A 65 -64.26 -7.57 61.09
C ALA A 65 -63.83 -8.61 60.04
N SER A 66 -64.10 -8.37 58.75
CA SER A 66 -63.66 -9.24 57.65
C SER A 66 -62.14 -9.21 57.45
N ILE A 67 -61.52 -8.04 57.54
CA ILE A 67 -60.06 -7.91 57.46
C ILE A 67 -59.41 -8.61 58.66
N HIS A 68 -59.95 -8.44 59.86
CA HIS A 68 -59.42 -9.09 61.06
C HIS A 68 -59.58 -10.61 61.01
N SER A 69 -60.69 -11.15 60.50
CA SER A 69 -60.85 -12.60 60.34
C SER A 69 -59.90 -13.17 59.28
N ARG A 70 -59.69 -12.46 58.17
CA ARG A 70 -58.70 -12.82 57.15
C ARG A 70 -57.28 -12.77 57.68
N LEU A 71 -56.89 -11.70 58.38
CA LEU A 71 -55.58 -11.59 59.01
C LEU A 71 -55.37 -12.70 60.03
N LYS A 72 -56.35 -12.98 60.89
CA LYS A 72 -56.27 -14.08 61.85
C LYS A 72 -56.08 -15.43 61.15
N SER A 73 -56.83 -15.72 60.10
CA SER A 73 -56.69 -16.96 59.34
C SER A 73 -55.33 -17.07 58.65
N VAL A 74 -54.83 -15.97 58.06
CA VAL A 74 -53.54 -15.94 57.38
C VAL A 74 -52.41 -16.12 58.39
N VAL A 75 -52.39 -15.35 59.48
CA VAL A 75 -51.39 -15.46 60.54
C VAL A 75 -51.41 -16.84 61.17
N GLN A 76 -52.59 -17.40 61.44
CA GLN A 76 -52.74 -18.77 61.93
C GLN A 76 -52.11 -19.78 60.97
N SER A 77 -52.43 -19.71 59.67
CA SER A 77 -51.85 -20.62 58.67
C SER A 77 -50.33 -20.48 58.51
N TYR A 78 -49.80 -19.26 58.62
CA TYR A 78 -48.36 -19.01 58.58
C TYR A 78 -47.66 -19.58 59.82
N LEU A 79 -48.22 -19.34 61.01
CA LEU A 79 -47.67 -19.89 62.25
C LEU A 79 -47.71 -21.41 62.28
N GLU A 80 -48.81 -22.02 61.82
CA GLU A 80 -48.94 -23.48 61.70
C GLU A 80 -47.93 -24.06 60.70
N SER A 81 -47.72 -23.39 59.56
CA SER A 81 -46.72 -23.83 58.57
C SER A 81 -45.29 -23.71 59.09
N VAL A 82 -44.98 -22.63 59.82
CA VAL A 82 -43.66 -22.42 60.45
C VAL A 82 -43.44 -23.43 61.57
N ASP A 83 -44.44 -23.68 62.42
CA ASP A 83 -44.35 -24.66 63.50
C ASP A 83 -44.17 -26.08 62.95
N TRP A 84 -44.92 -26.44 61.89
CA TRP A 84 -44.73 -27.70 61.17
C TRP A 84 -43.33 -27.81 60.56
N GLY A 85 -42.84 -26.77 59.89
CA GLY A 85 -41.50 -26.74 59.30
C GLY A 85 -40.38 -26.86 60.34
N LEU A 86 -40.53 -26.21 61.50
CA LEU A 86 -39.61 -26.35 62.63
C LEU A 86 -39.69 -27.74 63.26
N GLY A 87 -40.88 -28.34 63.32
CA GLY A 87 -41.09 -29.73 63.74
C GLY A 87 -40.30 -30.70 62.86
N GLN A 88 -40.47 -30.59 61.53
CA GLN A 88 -39.75 -31.40 60.54
C GLN A 88 -38.22 -31.24 60.65
N LEU A 89 -37.73 -30.02 60.86
CA LEU A 89 -36.28 -29.76 61.06
C LEU A 89 -35.75 -30.40 62.34
N ARG A 90 -36.51 -30.39 63.43
CA ARG A 90 -36.13 -31.05 64.69
C ARG A 90 -36.12 -32.57 64.54
N GLU A 91 -37.12 -33.12 63.84
CA GLU A 91 -37.23 -34.56 63.55
C GLU A 91 -36.07 -35.04 62.66
N ALA A 92 -35.80 -34.35 61.55
CA ALA A 92 -34.66 -34.65 60.68
C ALA A 92 -33.31 -34.57 61.41
N ARG A 93 -33.16 -33.62 62.35
CA ARG A 93 -31.95 -33.54 63.18
C ARG A 93 -31.82 -34.75 64.11
N ALA A 94 -32.93 -35.22 64.70
CA ALA A 94 -32.93 -36.42 65.52
C ALA A 94 -32.57 -37.66 64.69
N GLU A 95 -33.19 -37.83 63.52
CA GLU A 95 -32.88 -38.92 62.58
C GLU A 95 -31.41 -38.90 62.14
N LEU A 96 -30.86 -37.74 61.77
CA LEU A 96 -29.44 -37.64 61.39
C LEU A 96 -28.50 -37.99 62.54
N SER A 97 -28.87 -37.68 63.78
CA SER A 97 -28.08 -38.07 64.96
C SER A 97 -28.13 -39.57 65.21
N GLU A 98 -29.27 -40.21 64.96
CA GLU A 98 -29.45 -41.66 65.04
C GLU A 98 -28.67 -42.37 63.92
N ILE A 99 -28.80 -41.91 62.66
CA ILE A 99 -28.02 -42.42 61.52
C ILE A 99 -26.52 -42.28 61.78
N SER A 100 -26.07 -41.16 62.34
CA SER A 100 -24.66 -40.96 62.69
C SER A 100 -24.20 -41.98 63.74
N HIS A 101 -25.02 -42.25 64.75
CA HIS A 101 -24.74 -43.25 65.76
C HIS A 101 -24.69 -44.67 65.17
N ASP A 102 -25.68 -45.03 64.36
CA ASP A 102 -25.75 -46.32 63.67
C ASP A 102 -24.57 -46.52 62.72
N LEU A 103 -24.18 -45.47 61.99
CA LEU A 103 -23.03 -45.51 61.09
C LEU A 103 -21.71 -45.65 61.87
N HIS A 104 -21.61 -45.00 63.04
CA HIS A 104 -20.45 -45.18 63.92
C HIS A 104 -20.42 -46.61 64.50
N LYS A 105 -21.57 -47.18 64.87
CA LYS A 105 -21.70 -48.56 65.34
C LYS A 105 -21.35 -49.57 64.24
N ALA A 106 -21.89 -49.39 63.03
CA ALA A 106 -21.59 -50.22 61.87
C ALA A 106 -20.09 -50.16 61.50
N ASN A 107 -19.46 -48.99 61.60
CA ASN A 107 -18.03 -48.85 61.38
C ASN A 107 -17.20 -49.59 62.47
N LEU A 108 -17.66 -49.56 63.72
CA LEU A 108 -17.02 -50.28 64.82
C LEU A 108 -17.17 -51.80 64.67
N GLU A 109 -18.34 -52.30 64.26
CA GLU A 109 -18.59 -53.70 63.93
C GLU A 109 -17.79 -54.15 62.69
N SER A 110 -17.71 -53.32 61.64
CA SER A 110 -16.85 -53.58 60.47
C SER A 110 -15.38 -53.74 60.85
N ARG A 111 -14.86 -52.90 61.77
CA ARG A 111 -13.49 -53.04 62.29
C ARG A 111 -13.29 -54.32 63.10
N LYS A 112 -14.29 -54.77 63.88
CA LYS A 112 -14.22 -56.06 64.59
C LYS A 112 -14.27 -57.23 63.62
N ASN A 113 -15.15 -57.18 62.61
CA ASN A 113 -15.22 -58.19 61.55
C ASN A 113 -13.93 -58.23 60.70
N SER A 114 -13.22 -57.10 60.54
CA SER A 114 -11.88 -57.06 59.93
C SER A 114 -10.85 -57.90 60.69
N GLU A 115 -10.97 -58.06 62.01
CA GLU A 115 -10.08 -58.91 62.79
C GLU A 115 -10.45 -60.40 62.63
N GLU A 116 -11.74 -60.72 62.51
CA GLU A 116 -12.24 -62.08 62.22
C GLU A 116 -12.00 -62.52 60.75
N LEU A 117 -11.92 -61.56 59.81
CA LEU A 117 -11.61 -61.79 58.39
C LEU A 117 -10.21 -62.36 58.14
N THR A 118 -9.31 -62.33 59.13
CA THR A 118 -8.00 -63.00 59.06
C THR A 118 -8.14 -64.51 58.82
N ALA A 119 -9.19 -65.16 59.33
CA ALA A 119 -9.47 -66.57 59.06
C ALA A 119 -9.81 -66.87 57.59
N LEU A 120 -10.29 -65.85 56.85
CA LEU A 120 -10.66 -65.92 55.43
C LEU A 120 -9.51 -65.55 54.47
N GLU A 121 -8.34 -65.16 54.99
CA GLU A 121 -7.14 -64.90 54.17
C GLU A 121 -6.74 -66.15 53.36
N THR A 122 -6.84 -67.33 53.98
CA THR A 122 -6.57 -68.61 53.29
C THR A 122 -7.51 -68.85 52.11
N LEU A 123 -8.80 -68.49 52.23
CA LEU A 123 -9.79 -68.61 51.16
C LEU A 123 -9.56 -67.56 50.06
N ARG A 124 -9.13 -66.35 50.44
CA ARG A 124 -8.69 -65.30 49.50
C ARG A 124 -7.48 -65.75 48.69
N ASP A 125 -6.48 -66.37 49.32
CA ASP A 125 -5.28 -66.87 48.63
C ASP A 125 -5.61 -68.01 47.67
N ILE A 126 -6.48 -68.94 48.06
CA ILE A 126 -7.00 -70.00 47.18
C ILE A 126 -7.82 -69.38 46.02
N SER A 127 -8.62 -68.35 46.28
CA SER A 127 -9.37 -67.63 45.22
C SER A 127 -8.44 -66.92 44.23
N VAL A 128 -7.37 -66.29 44.72
CA VAL A 128 -6.36 -65.62 43.88
C VAL A 128 -5.63 -66.65 43.00
N THR A 129 -5.16 -67.76 43.58
CA THR A 129 -4.49 -68.82 42.82
C THR A 129 -5.41 -69.49 41.80
N HIS A 130 -6.68 -69.74 42.14
CA HIS A 130 -7.65 -70.25 41.18
C HIS A 130 -7.92 -69.26 40.04
N ARG A 131 -8.01 -67.96 40.33
CA ARG A 131 -8.18 -66.90 39.31
C ARG A 131 -6.97 -66.81 38.38
N GLN A 132 -5.76 -66.92 38.92
CA GLN A 132 -4.52 -66.95 38.13
C GLN A 132 -4.44 -68.18 37.23
N LEU A 133 -4.77 -69.37 37.75
CA LEU A 133 -4.79 -70.60 36.95
C LEU A 133 -5.86 -70.55 35.84
N LEU A 134 -7.04 -70.01 36.14
CA LEU A 134 -8.11 -69.83 35.15
C LEU A 134 -7.69 -68.86 34.04
N ALA A 135 -7.02 -67.75 34.39
CA ALA A 135 -6.45 -66.81 33.43
C ALA A 135 -5.37 -67.47 32.56
N ALA A 136 -4.47 -68.26 33.15
CA ALA A 136 -3.44 -68.98 32.39
C ALA A 136 -4.04 -69.99 31.39
N VAL A 137 -5.03 -70.78 31.82
CA VAL A 137 -5.70 -71.78 30.96
C VAL A 137 -6.50 -71.12 29.84
N SER A 138 -7.14 -69.98 30.09
CA SER A 138 -7.91 -69.27 29.06
C SER A 138 -7.03 -68.54 28.04
N ASN A 139 -5.85 -68.04 28.46
CA ASN A 139 -4.92 -67.32 27.59
C ASN A 139 -4.00 -68.25 26.77
N LEU A 140 -3.65 -69.43 27.29
CA LEU A 140 -2.74 -70.38 26.63
C LEU A 140 -3.07 -70.65 25.15
N PRO A 141 -4.32 -70.99 24.77
CA PRO A 141 -4.69 -71.21 23.36
C PRO A 141 -4.56 -69.96 22.49
N ARG A 142 -4.72 -68.77 23.07
CA ARG A 142 -4.61 -67.49 22.36
C ARG A 142 -3.15 -67.14 22.09
N LEU A 143 -2.27 -67.34 23.08
CA LEU A 143 -0.83 -67.07 22.97
C LEU A 143 -0.20 -67.86 21.80
N TYR A 144 -0.50 -69.15 21.65
CA TYR A 144 0.01 -69.94 20.51
C TYR A 144 -0.43 -69.39 19.14
N LYS A 145 -1.56 -68.69 19.06
CA LYS A 145 -2.08 -68.11 17.80
C LYS A 145 -1.51 -66.73 17.50
N VAL A 146 -0.94 -66.01 18.47
CA VAL A 146 -0.47 -64.63 18.28
C VAL A 146 0.50 -64.54 17.11
N ARG A 147 1.54 -65.39 17.07
CA ARG A 147 2.56 -65.35 16.01
C ARG A 147 2.00 -65.61 14.62
N SER A 148 1.10 -66.59 14.46
CA SER A 148 0.46 -66.86 13.17
C SER A 148 -0.47 -65.73 12.74
N MET A 149 -1.25 -65.17 13.67
CA MET A 149 -2.13 -64.04 13.36
C MET A 149 -1.35 -62.77 13.00
N VAL A 150 -0.19 -62.53 13.64
CA VAL A 150 0.67 -61.39 13.29
C VAL A 150 1.13 -61.50 11.83
N LEU A 151 1.64 -62.66 11.42
CA LEU A 151 2.08 -62.91 10.03
C LEU A 151 0.93 -62.85 9.01
N GLU A 152 -0.25 -63.36 9.35
CA GLU A 152 -1.44 -63.24 8.49
C GLU A 152 -1.86 -61.78 8.33
N THR A 153 -1.83 -61.01 9.42
CA THR A 153 -2.20 -59.59 9.42
C THR A 153 -1.21 -58.76 8.60
N GLU A 154 0.08 -59.05 8.67
CA GLU A 154 1.12 -58.40 7.87
C GLU A 154 0.85 -58.56 6.36
N ARG A 155 0.53 -59.78 5.91
CA ARG A 155 0.15 -60.04 4.50
C ARG A 155 -1.11 -59.30 4.07
N LEU A 156 -2.07 -59.12 4.98
CA LEU A 156 -3.29 -58.34 4.70
C LEU A 156 -2.96 -56.86 4.54
N VAL A 157 -2.02 -56.32 5.32
CA VAL A 157 -1.50 -54.95 5.15
C VAL A 157 -0.80 -54.79 3.81
N GLU A 158 0.12 -55.70 3.47
CA GLU A 158 0.86 -55.68 2.19
C GLU A 158 -0.08 -55.76 0.96
N SER A 159 -1.18 -56.52 1.07
CA SER A 159 -2.19 -56.62 0.01
C SER A 159 -3.25 -55.52 0.03
N ARG A 160 -3.08 -54.49 0.87
CA ARG A 160 -4.00 -53.33 1.04
C ARG A 160 -5.44 -53.71 1.41
N ARG A 161 -5.63 -54.86 2.06
CA ARG A 161 -6.92 -55.26 2.66
C ARG A 161 -7.06 -54.65 4.06
N LEU A 162 -7.03 -53.32 4.11
CA LEU A 162 -6.80 -52.55 5.34
C LEU A 162 -7.85 -52.82 6.43
N LEU A 163 -9.14 -52.96 6.08
CA LEU A 163 -10.21 -53.20 7.05
C LEU A 163 -10.09 -54.56 7.75
N GLU A 164 -9.71 -55.59 6.99
CA GLU A 164 -9.51 -56.93 7.52
C GLU A 164 -8.25 -56.99 8.38
N ALA A 165 -7.16 -56.38 7.91
CA ALA A 165 -5.93 -56.23 8.68
C ALA A 165 -6.21 -55.50 10.01
N HIS A 166 -6.93 -54.38 9.97
CA HIS A 166 -7.30 -53.61 11.15
C HIS A 166 -8.17 -54.42 12.12
N THR A 167 -9.13 -55.21 11.63
CA THR A 167 -9.96 -56.08 12.48
C THR A 167 -9.11 -57.11 13.24
N ARG A 168 -8.16 -57.76 12.55
CA ARG A 168 -7.26 -58.73 13.19
C ARG A 168 -6.27 -58.06 14.14
N LEU A 169 -5.82 -56.85 13.83
CA LEU A 169 -4.99 -56.04 14.71
C LEU A 169 -5.72 -55.68 16.01
N MET A 170 -6.98 -55.25 15.91
CA MET A 170 -7.82 -54.95 17.07
C MET A 170 -8.02 -56.17 17.98
N GLU A 171 -8.14 -57.37 17.42
CA GLU A 171 -8.21 -58.61 18.21
C GLU A 171 -6.90 -58.87 18.97
N LEU A 172 -5.75 -58.64 18.32
CA LEU A 172 -4.42 -58.80 18.92
C LEU A 172 -4.17 -57.77 20.03
N GLU A 173 -4.51 -56.50 19.80
CA GLU A 173 -4.42 -55.42 20.81
C GLU A 173 -5.32 -55.73 22.01
N ARG A 174 -6.57 -56.16 21.77
CA ARG A 174 -7.47 -56.56 22.86
C ARG A 174 -6.90 -57.71 23.68
N TRP A 175 -6.25 -58.68 23.05
CA TRP A 175 -5.61 -59.78 23.79
C TRP A 175 -4.41 -59.31 24.61
N GLN A 176 -3.60 -58.40 24.07
CA GLN A 176 -2.49 -57.78 24.80
C GLN A 176 -3.00 -57.01 26.03
N ASP A 177 -4.04 -56.20 25.86
CA ASP A 177 -4.65 -55.40 26.92
C ASP A 177 -5.34 -56.26 27.98
N GLU A 178 -6.06 -57.32 27.59
CA GLU A 178 -6.65 -58.29 28.52
C GLU A 178 -5.57 -58.97 29.39
N VAL A 179 -4.41 -59.32 28.81
CA VAL A 179 -3.29 -59.90 29.56
C VAL A 179 -2.67 -58.88 30.51
N LEU A 180 -2.44 -57.65 30.07
CA LEU A 180 -1.92 -56.55 30.91
C LEU A 180 -2.86 -56.25 32.08
N LEU A 181 -4.17 -56.18 31.84
CA LEU A 181 -5.17 -55.92 32.88
C LEU A 181 -5.24 -57.06 33.91
N GLN A 182 -5.12 -58.31 33.46
CA GLN A 182 -5.09 -59.47 34.36
C GLN A 182 -3.85 -59.51 35.26
N LEU A 183 -2.70 -59.05 34.74
CA LEU A 183 -1.47 -58.90 35.52
C LEU A 183 -1.57 -57.79 36.58
N GLN A 184 -2.40 -56.77 36.36
CA GLN A 184 -2.54 -55.63 37.28
C GLN A 184 -3.37 -55.94 38.54
N GLY A 185 -4.14 -57.05 38.57
CA GLY A 185 -4.83 -57.60 39.75
C GLY A 185 -5.87 -56.68 40.45
N PRO A 186 -6.75 -57.22 41.33
CA PRO A 186 -7.57 -56.37 42.20
C PRO A 186 -6.67 -55.71 43.24
N ARG A 187 -6.46 -54.39 43.11
CA ARG A 187 -5.69 -53.58 44.07
C ARG A 187 -6.31 -53.70 45.47
N GLY A 188 -5.70 -54.54 46.31
CA GLY A 188 -6.16 -54.75 47.68
C GLY A 188 -5.33 -55.69 48.54
N SER A 189 -4.31 -56.39 48.02
CA SER A 189 -3.39 -57.20 48.83
C SER A 189 -1.96 -56.88 48.43
N SER A 190 -1.25 -56.26 49.37
CA SER A 190 0.17 -55.94 49.33
C SER A 190 0.57 -54.86 48.32
N GLY A 191 1.10 -53.76 48.86
CA GLY A 191 1.76 -52.70 48.10
C GLY A 191 3.10 -53.17 47.52
N MET A 192 3.05 -54.18 46.66
CA MET A 192 4.13 -54.49 45.73
C MET A 192 3.69 -53.94 44.39
N GLY A 193 4.25 -52.79 44.02
CA GLY A 193 4.14 -52.28 42.66
C GLY A 193 4.57 -53.37 41.67
N LEU A 194 3.99 -53.31 40.48
CA LEU A 194 4.35 -54.09 39.30
C LEU A 194 5.82 -54.52 39.32
N ILE A 195 6.09 -55.81 39.15
CA ILE A 195 7.41 -56.24 38.74
C ILE A 195 7.56 -55.73 37.30
N SER A 196 8.34 -54.66 37.11
CA SER A 196 8.59 -54.04 35.79
C SER A 196 8.96 -55.05 34.70
N GLU A 197 9.54 -56.18 35.10
CA GLU A 197 9.95 -57.28 34.23
C GLU A 197 8.77 -58.00 33.57
N ASP A 198 7.61 -58.12 34.24
CA ASP A 198 6.43 -58.82 33.70
C ASP A 198 5.74 -58.00 32.61
N GLU A 199 5.62 -56.68 32.80
CA GLU A 199 5.10 -55.77 31.77
C GLU A 199 6.02 -55.71 30.56
N GLU A 200 7.34 -55.76 30.78
CA GLU A 200 8.34 -55.77 29.72
C GLU A 200 8.33 -57.10 28.94
N LEU A 201 8.12 -58.23 29.62
CA LEU A 201 7.98 -59.54 28.98
C LEU A 201 6.75 -59.60 28.05
N VAL A 202 5.60 -59.10 28.51
CA VAL A 202 4.39 -59.02 27.68
C VAL A 202 4.64 -58.11 26.47
N ARG A 203 5.26 -56.95 26.69
CA ARG A 203 5.59 -56.01 25.60
C ARG A 203 6.54 -56.62 24.57
N ASN A 204 7.53 -57.39 25.02
CA ASN A 204 8.48 -58.08 24.14
C ASN A 204 7.79 -59.18 23.33
N TYR A 205 6.91 -59.97 23.96
CA TYR A 205 6.16 -61.03 23.27
C TYR A 205 5.20 -60.47 22.21
N PHE A 206 4.49 -59.38 22.53
CA PHE A 206 3.56 -58.70 21.64
C PHE A 206 4.21 -57.60 20.77
N SER A 207 5.54 -57.52 20.70
CA SER A 207 6.26 -56.50 19.91
C SER A 207 5.86 -56.49 18.43
N GLY A 208 5.49 -57.64 17.87
CA GLY A 208 4.95 -57.76 16.52
C GLY A 208 3.63 -56.99 16.31
N VAL A 209 2.81 -56.81 17.35
CA VAL A 209 1.57 -56.02 17.28
C VAL A 209 1.89 -54.55 17.05
N GLY A 210 2.87 -54.00 17.76
CA GLY A 210 3.34 -52.62 17.54
C GLY A 210 3.87 -52.41 16.11
N CYS A 211 4.66 -53.36 15.60
CA CYS A 211 5.16 -53.30 14.22
C CYS A 211 4.02 -53.32 13.18
N LEU A 212 2.95 -54.09 13.44
CA LEU A 212 1.76 -54.11 12.58
C LEU A 212 0.98 -52.81 12.61
N VAL A 213 0.89 -52.14 13.77
CA VAL A 213 0.30 -50.80 13.87
C VAL A 213 1.05 -49.84 12.95
N ASP A 214 2.38 -49.82 13.03
CA ASP A 214 3.22 -48.95 12.21
C ASP A 214 3.11 -49.27 10.72
N ALA A 215 3.10 -50.56 10.36
CA ALA A 215 2.93 -51.01 8.97
C ALA A 215 1.55 -50.63 8.40
N LEU A 216 0.49 -50.84 9.17
CA LEU A 216 -0.87 -50.45 8.79
C LEU A 216 -0.98 -48.93 8.64
N ALA A 217 -0.44 -48.17 9.60
CA ALA A 217 -0.41 -46.72 9.56
C ALA A 217 0.31 -46.21 8.31
N LYS A 218 1.48 -46.79 7.98
CA LYS A 218 2.25 -46.42 6.78
C LYS A 218 1.45 -46.60 5.48
N GLU A 219 0.80 -47.76 5.28
CA GLU A 219 -0.04 -47.98 4.10
C GLU A 219 -1.30 -47.09 4.13
N LEU A 220 -1.89 -46.85 5.29
CA LEU A 220 -3.04 -45.97 5.46
C LEU A 220 -2.71 -44.54 5.04
N TRP A 221 -1.57 -43.99 5.48
CA TRP A 221 -1.13 -42.65 5.10
C TRP A 221 -0.73 -42.56 3.62
N ALA A 222 -0.16 -43.61 3.03
CA ALA A 222 0.09 -43.66 1.59
C ALA A 222 -1.21 -43.60 0.76
N VAL A 223 -2.27 -44.27 1.23
CA VAL A 223 -3.61 -44.22 0.62
C VAL A 223 -4.23 -42.84 0.79
N VAL A 224 -4.19 -42.25 1.99
CA VAL A 224 -4.71 -40.90 2.27
C VAL A 224 -4.00 -39.86 1.41
N GLY A 225 -2.66 -39.87 1.35
CA GLY A 225 -1.89 -38.95 0.51
C GLY A 225 -2.14 -39.10 -0.99
N SER A 226 -2.63 -40.27 -1.42
CA SER A 226 -3.06 -40.52 -2.81
C SER A 226 -4.55 -40.24 -3.03
N GLY A 227 -5.26 -39.67 -2.05
CA GLY A 227 -6.72 -39.55 -2.01
C GLY A 227 -7.33 -38.89 -3.26
N VAL A 228 -6.77 -37.77 -3.73
CA VAL A 228 -7.25 -37.07 -4.94
C VAL A 228 -7.16 -37.96 -6.18
N SER A 229 -6.05 -38.67 -6.35
CA SER A 229 -5.87 -39.59 -7.48
C SER A 229 -6.79 -40.82 -7.40
N LEU A 230 -7.00 -41.34 -6.18
CA LEU A 230 -7.88 -42.47 -5.93
C LEU A 230 -9.35 -42.10 -6.11
N ALA A 231 -9.76 -40.87 -5.76
CA ALA A 231 -11.12 -40.41 -5.95
C ALA A 231 -11.55 -40.43 -7.42
N CYS A 232 -10.65 -40.04 -8.33
CA CYS A 232 -10.90 -40.10 -9.78
C CYS A 232 -10.96 -41.52 -10.34
N GLN A 233 -10.30 -42.50 -9.71
CA GLN A 233 -10.18 -43.87 -10.23
C GLN A 233 -11.07 -44.85 -9.49
N ASN A 234 -10.82 -45.04 -8.19
CA ASN A 234 -11.56 -45.92 -7.31
C ASN A 234 -11.40 -45.47 -5.83
N PRO A 235 -12.45 -44.89 -5.21
CA PRO A 235 -12.38 -44.34 -3.86
C PRO A 235 -12.44 -45.40 -2.74
N THR A 236 -12.65 -46.68 -3.06
CA THR A 236 -12.90 -47.73 -2.04
C THR A 236 -11.77 -47.88 -1.01
N LEU A 237 -10.51 -47.80 -1.44
CA LEU A 237 -9.35 -47.84 -0.54
C LEU A 237 -9.30 -46.61 0.37
N PHE A 238 -9.61 -45.43 -0.17
CA PHE A 238 -9.65 -44.19 0.61
C PHE A 238 -10.77 -44.23 1.66
N VAL A 239 -11.98 -44.64 1.28
CA VAL A 239 -13.11 -44.83 2.22
C VAL A 239 -12.75 -45.86 3.30
N SER A 240 -12.04 -46.94 2.93
CA SER A 240 -11.56 -47.93 3.89
C SER A 240 -10.60 -47.32 4.91
N ALA A 241 -9.67 -46.45 4.47
CA ALA A 241 -8.77 -45.72 5.37
C ALA A 241 -9.53 -44.77 6.31
N VAL A 242 -10.47 -43.98 5.79
CA VAL A 242 -11.29 -43.05 6.60
C VAL A 242 -12.11 -43.79 7.66
N ARG A 243 -12.69 -44.94 7.30
CA ARG A 243 -13.43 -45.79 8.25
C ARG A 243 -12.56 -46.32 9.38
N ILE A 244 -11.29 -46.62 9.11
CA ILE A 244 -10.34 -47.05 10.14
C ILE A 244 -10.03 -45.86 11.06
N VAL A 245 -9.75 -44.68 10.51
CA VAL A 245 -9.50 -43.46 11.31
C VAL A 245 -10.67 -43.15 12.25
N GLU A 246 -11.90 -43.14 11.74
CA GLU A 246 -13.08 -42.88 12.60
C GLU A 246 -13.30 -43.95 13.66
N ARG A 247 -12.99 -45.21 13.35
CA ARG A 247 -13.08 -46.29 14.34
C ARG A 247 -12.05 -46.15 15.45
N GLU A 248 -10.83 -45.78 15.11
CA GLU A 248 -9.73 -45.54 16.05
C GLU A 248 -10.00 -44.33 16.96
N GLU A 249 -10.54 -43.25 16.39
CA GLU A 249 -10.97 -42.07 17.15
C GLU A 249 -12.12 -42.37 18.11
N ALA A 250 -13.10 -43.17 17.66
CA ALA A 250 -14.20 -43.59 18.52
C ALA A 250 -13.70 -44.44 19.70
N LEU A 251 -12.70 -45.32 19.47
CA LEU A 251 -12.07 -46.09 20.53
C LEU A 251 -11.33 -45.19 21.53
N ASP A 252 -10.57 -44.22 21.05
CA ASP A 252 -9.88 -43.24 21.90
C ASP A 252 -10.87 -42.45 22.78
N GLN A 253 -12.00 -42.02 22.21
CA GLN A 253 -13.06 -41.33 22.95
C GLN A 253 -13.69 -42.22 24.03
N MET A 254 -14.00 -43.47 23.70
CA MET A 254 -14.55 -44.44 24.66
C MET A 254 -13.61 -44.63 25.86
N PHE A 255 -12.31 -44.81 25.63
CA PHE A 255 -11.33 -44.94 26.71
C PHE A 255 -11.24 -43.68 27.58
N LEU A 256 -11.30 -42.50 26.98
CA LEU A 256 -11.30 -41.22 27.71
C LEU A 256 -12.57 -41.03 28.54
N GLU A 257 -13.73 -41.44 28.03
CA GLU A 257 -15.01 -41.40 28.74
C GLU A 257 -15.07 -42.37 29.92
N GLU A 258 -14.63 -43.62 29.71
CA GLU A 258 -14.52 -44.62 30.78
C GLU A 258 -13.68 -44.07 31.94
N ARG A 259 -12.53 -43.46 31.64
CA ARG A 259 -11.65 -42.84 32.63
C ARG A 259 -12.28 -41.67 33.38
N ARG A 260 -13.13 -40.88 32.71
CA ARG A 260 -13.85 -39.75 33.34
C ARG A 260 -14.98 -40.23 34.25
N SER A 261 -15.67 -41.30 33.85
CA SER A 261 -16.83 -41.84 34.56
C SER A 261 -16.45 -42.55 35.86
N THR A 262 -15.28 -43.19 35.93
CA THR A 262 -14.77 -43.85 37.13
C THR A 262 -14.11 -42.86 38.07
N LEU A 263 -14.92 -42.09 38.81
CA LEU A 263 -14.48 -41.14 39.84
C LEU A 263 -13.63 -41.85 40.92
N GLY A 264 -12.31 -41.90 40.72
CA GLY A 264 -11.34 -42.45 41.69
C GLY A 264 -10.73 -43.82 41.38
N GLN A 265 -11.10 -44.49 40.28
CA GLN A 265 -10.34 -45.67 39.80
C GLN A 265 -9.47 -45.27 38.61
N ASN A 266 -8.15 -45.25 38.81
CA ASN A 266 -7.18 -45.07 37.72
C ASN A 266 -7.09 -46.37 36.91
N THR A 267 -8.08 -46.64 36.06
CA THR A 267 -7.94 -47.66 35.01
C THR A 267 -6.79 -47.22 34.09
N PRO A 268 -5.70 -48.00 33.99
CA PRO A 268 -4.56 -47.63 33.17
C PRO A 268 -4.97 -47.67 31.68
N MET A 269 -4.56 -46.64 30.94
CA MET A 269 -4.78 -46.58 29.50
C MET A 269 -3.93 -47.66 28.81
N PRO A 270 -4.43 -48.27 27.73
CA PRO A 270 -3.60 -49.10 26.86
C PRO A 270 -2.37 -48.32 26.36
N PRO A 271 -1.23 -48.99 26.20
CA PRO A 271 -0.01 -48.33 25.73
C PRO A 271 -0.20 -47.76 24.32
N GLY A 272 0.17 -46.49 24.12
CA GLY A 272 0.07 -45.82 22.81
C GLY A 272 -1.31 -45.21 22.48
N ARG A 273 -2.21 -45.08 23.47
CA ARG A 273 -3.51 -44.38 23.34
C ARG A 273 -3.50 -43.07 24.15
N PRO A 274 -4.19 -41.99 23.71
CA PRO A 274 -4.89 -41.85 22.44
C PRO A 274 -3.91 -41.71 21.26
N ARG A 275 -4.37 -42.10 20.07
CA ARG A 275 -3.58 -42.08 18.82
C ARG A 275 -3.80 -40.83 17.98
N CYS A 276 -4.96 -40.19 18.10
CA CYS A 276 -5.29 -38.96 17.36
C CYS A 276 -5.07 -39.08 15.84
N TRP A 277 -5.52 -40.20 15.24
CA TRP A 277 -5.33 -40.47 13.81
C TRP A 277 -6.08 -39.50 12.91
N ARG A 278 -7.10 -38.79 13.41
CA ARG A 278 -7.76 -37.71 12.66
C ARG A 278 -6.83 -36.52 12.43
N ASP A 279 -6.05 -36.13 13.43
CA ASP A 279 -5.09 -35.03 13.29
C ASP A 279 -3.97 -35.41 12.31
N LEU A 280 -3.51 -36.67 12.38
CA LEU A 280 -2.55 -37.21 11.43
C LEU A 280 -3.11 -37.29 10.01
N PHE A 281 -4.39 -37.63 9.84
CA PHE A 281 -5.06 -37.64 8.54
C PHE A 281 -4.97 -36.27 7.85
N PHE A 282 -5.33 -35.19 8.57
CA PHE A 282 -5.27 -33.83 8.01
C PHE A 282 -3.83 -33.40 7.72
N LYS A 283 -2.88 -33.74 8.60
CA LYS A 283 -1.46 -33.46 8.38
C LYS A 283 -0.90 -34.16 7.13
N VAL A 284 -1.22 -35.43 6.94
CA VAL A 284 -0.79 -36.21 5.75
C VAL A 284 -1.41 -35.63 4.48
N MET A 285 -2.67 -35.21 4.53
CA MET A 285 -3.32 -34.52 3.41
C MET A 285 -2.62 -33.20 3.09
N GLU A 286 -2.30 -32.36 4.08
CA GLU A 286 -1.57 -31.10 3.88
C GLU A 286 -0.18 -31.32 3.25
N GLU A 287 0.57 -32.33 3.73
CA GLU A 287 1.87 -32.71 3.20
C GLU A 287 1.77 -33.21 1.75
N ALA A 288 0.74 -34.01 1.44
CA ALA A 288 0.49 -34.52 0.10
C ALA A 288 0.12 -33.40 -0.89
N VAL A 289 -0.73 -32.45 -0.48
CA VAL A 289 -1.07 -31.25 -1.25
C VAL A 289 0.18 -30.44 -1.57
N SER A 290 0.99 -30.18 -0.54
CA SER A 290 2.26 -29.46 -0.69
C SER A 290 3.24 -30.17 -1.62
N ALA A 291 3.38 -31.50 -1.51
CA ALA A 291 4.25 -32.28 -2.37
C ALA A 291 3.76 -32.28 -3.84
N ARG A 292 2.45 -32.43 -4.05
CA ARG A 292 1.82 -32.41 -5.36
C ARG A 292 2.05 -31.06 -6.06
N PHE A 293 1.81 -29.94 -5.39
CA PHE A 293 1.99 -28.62 -5.99
C PHE A 293 3.46 -28.26 -6.23
N ARG A 294 4.41 -28.74 -5.40
CA ARG A 294 5.85 -28.63 -5.72
C ARG A 294 6.20 -29.39 -7.00
N SER A 295 5.57 -30.54 -7.23
CA SER A 295 5.81 -31.38 -8.42
C SER A 295 5.04 -30.95 -9.68
N ALA A 296 3.98 -30.16 -9.54
CA ALA A 296 3.13 -29.68 -10.64
C ALA A 296 3.82 -28.67 -11.58
N SER A 297 5.07 -28.29 -11.28
CA SER A 297 5.85 -27.36 -12.09
C SER A 297 6.45 -28.08 -13.31
N TYR A 298 5.90 -27.79 -14.50
CA TYR A 298 6.40 -28.32 -15.78
C TYR A 298 7.50 -27.45 -16.42
N LEU A 299 7.81 -26.26 -15.87
CA LEU A 299 8.71 -25.26 -16.46
C LEU A 299 9.44 -24.46 -15.38
N HIS A 300 10.65 -24.00 -15.71
CA HIS A 300 11.56 -23.20 -14.88
C HIS A 300 10.83 -22.24 -13.93
N THR A 301 11.07 -22.37 -12.62
CA THR A 301 10.53 -21.49 -11.56
C THR A 301 11.14 -20.08 -11.57
N ARG A 302 11.97 -19.75 -12.56
CA ARG A 302 12.68 -18.47 -12.70
C ARG A 302 12.66 -18.00 -14.15
N GLY A 303 12.77 -16.70 -14.32
CA GLY A 303 12.64 -15.98 -15.57
C GLY A 303 11.20 -16.01 -16.11
N PRO A 304 11.01 -15.98 -17.45
CA PRO A 304 9.68 -15.94 -18.06
C PRO A 304 8.81 -17.16 -17.74
N GLY A 305 9.41 -18.24 -17.21
CA GLY A 305 8.69 -19.43 -16.75
C GLY A 305 7.86 -19.23 -15.48
N LEU A 306 8.11 -18.18 -14.68
CA LEU A 306 7.38 -17.94 -13.43
C LEU A 306 5.88 -17.69 -13.68
N ALA A 307 5.53 -16.91 -14.71
CA ALA A 307 4.13 -16.67 -15.06
C ALA A 307 3.41 -17.97 -15.48
N SER A 308 4.08 -18.81 -16.27
CA SER A 308 3.57 -20.13 -16.65
C SER A 308 3.44 -21.07 -15.44
N HIS A 309 4.38 -20.99 -14.49
CA HIS A 309 4.32 -21.75 -13.23
C HIS A 309 3.13 -21.33 -12.37
N LEU A 310 2.87 -20.03 -12.19
CA LEU A 310 1.71 -19.54 -11.45
C LEU A 310 0.38 -19.94 -12.11
N SER A 311 0.30 -19.93 -13.44
CA SER A 311 -0.86 -20.42 -14.18
C SER A 311 -1.04 -21.94 -14.04
N ALA A 312 0.04 -22.72 -14.10
CA ALA A 312 -0.01 -24.16 -13.87
C ALA A 312 -0.48 -24.50 -12.45
N LEU A 313 -0.01 -23.76 -11.43
CA LEU A 313 -0.48 -23.88 -10.05
C LEU A 313 -1.97 -23.56 -9.94
N GLN A 314 -2.44 -22.46 -10.56
CA GLN A 314 -3.87 -22.12 -10.60
C GLN A 314 -4.70 -23.28 -11.17
N HIS A 315 -4.34 -23.81 -12.33
CA HIS A 315 -5.07 -24.93 -12.96
C HIS A 315 -5.03 -26.21 -12.11
N CYS A 316 -3.89 -26.54 -11.49
CA CYS A 316 -3.77 -27.72 -10.64
C CYS A 316 -4.61 -27.59 -9.38
N ILE A 317 -4.59 -26.43 -8.71
CA ILE A 317 -5.38 -26.17 -7.50
C ILE A 317 -6.87 -26.25 -7.81
N MET A 318 -7.32 -25.60 -8.88
CA MET A 318 -8.75 -25.62 -9.24
C MET A 318 -9.22 -27.02 -9.67
N GLY A 319 -8.39 -27.78 -10.38
CA GLY A 319 -8.67 -29.17 -10.72
C GLY A 319 -8.79 -30.08 -9.48
N ASP A 320 -7.89 -29.89 -8.52
CA ASP A 320 -7.92 -30.64 -7.25
C ASP A 320 -9.15 -30.25 -6.41
N LEU A 321 -9.45 -28.96 -6.27
CA LEU A 321 -10.61 -28.47 -5.52
C LEU A 321 -11.93 -28.98 -6.12
N SER A 322 -12.05 -28.98 -7.45
CA SER A 322 -13.20 -29.57 -8.13
C SER A 322 -13.33 -31.06 -7.79
N THR A 323 -12.21 -31.79 -7.82
CA THR A 323 -12.18 -33.22 -7.47
C THR A 323 -12.56 -33.46 -6.01
N VAL A 324 -12.03 -32.65 -5.10
CA VAL A 324 -12.27 -32.78 -3.66
C VAL A 324 -13.75 -32.53 -3.34
N ARG A 325 -14.29 -31.42 -3.86
CA ARG A 325 -15.68 -31.02 -3.63
C ARG A 325 -16.69 -32.01 -4.22
N HIS A 326 -16.46 -32.50 -5.43
CA HIS A 326 -17.44 -33.35 -6.10
C HIS A 326 -17.31 -34.85 -5.77
N PHE A 327 -16.12 -35.33 -5.41
CA PHE A 327 -15.89 -36.76 -5.18
C PHE A 327 -15.42 -37.08 -3.74
N LEU A 328 -14.37 -36.41 -3.23
CA LEU A 328 -13.81 -36.77 -1.91
C LEU A 328 -14.70 -36.35 -0.74
N GLU A 329 -15.41 -35.23 -0.83
CA GLU A 329 -16.32 -34.76 0.23
C GLU A 329 -17.37 -35.83 0.56
N GLN A 330 -17.83 -36.58 -0.44
CA GLN A 330 -18.82 -37.66 -0.28
C GLN A 330 -18.20 -38.93 0.34
N CYS A 331 -16.87 -39.05 0.36
CA CYS A 331 -16.16 -40.20 0.89
C CYS A 331 -15.81 -40.06 2.38
N VAL A 332 -16.01 -38.88 2.97
CA VAL A 332 -15.73 -38.57 4.37
C VAL A 332 -17.00 -38.18 5.14
N PRO A 333 -17.00 -38.29 6.48
CA PRO A 333 -18.09 -37.77 7.29
C PRO A 333 -18.26 -36.23 7.16
N SER A 334 -19.49 -35.73 7.33
CA SER A 334 -19.80 -34.31 7.15
C SER A 334 -19.08 -33.38 8.13
N HIS A 335 -18.67 -33.86 9.31
CA HIS A 335 -17.92 -33.07 10.30
C HIS A 335 -16.46 -32.82 9.92
N TYR A 336 -15.94 -33.45 8.86
CA TYR A 336 -14.58 -33.20 8.39
C TYR A 336 -14.45 -31.87 7.63
N HIS A 337 -15.53 -31.42 6.98
CA HIS A 337 -15.52 -30.24 6.09
C HIS A 337 -14.28 -30.24 5.17
N LEU A 338 -14.09 -31.33 4.41
CA LEU A 338 -12.80 -31.62 3.76
C LEU A 338 -12.47 -30.58 2.69
N THR A 339 -13.45 -30.08 1.97
CA THR A 339 -13.29 -29.00 0.99
C THR A 339 -12.75 -27.73 1.65
N ARG A 340 -13.28 -27.35 2.83
CA ARG A 340 -12.77 -26.21 3.62
C ARG A 340 -11.35 -26.44 4.11
N ALA A 341 -11.04 -27.63 4.63
CA ALA A 341 -9.69 -27.99 5.05
C ALA A 341 -8.69 -27.97 3.87
N TYR A 342 -9.07 -28.52 2.72
CA TYR A 342 -8.23 -28.56 1.52
C TYR A 342 -7.96 -27.15 0.97
N LEU A 343 -8.95 -26.26 1.01
CA LEU A 343 -8.78 -24.84 0.67
C LEU A 343 -7.74 -24.18 1.58
N HIS A 344 -7.81 -24.43 2.89
CA HIS A 344 -6.80 -23.94 3.84
C HIS A 344 -5.40 -24.47 3.52
N PHE A 345 -5.26 -25.75 3.18
CA PHE A 345 -3.97 -26.32 2.77
C PHE A 345 -3.43 -25.67 1.48
N CYS A 346 -4.30 -25.40 0.51
CA CYS A 346 -3.93 -24.68 -0.72
C CYS A 346 -3.46 -23.25 -0.41
N HIS A 347 -4.19 -22.54 0.44
CA HIS A 347 -3.84 -21.17 0.86
C HIS A 347 -2.49 -21.13 1.58
N GLN A 348 -2.28 -22.01 2.57
CA GLN A 348 -1.05 -22.11 3.34
C GLN A 348 0.15 -22.50 2.45
N PHE A 349 -0.05 -23.39 1.48
CA PHE A 349 0.97 -23.69 0.49
C PHE A 349 1.34 -22.47 -0.34
N LEU A 350 0.35 -21.75 -0.88
CA LEU A 350 0.57 -20.57 -1.71
C LEU A 350 1.24 -19.44 -0.92
N GLN A 351 0.83 -19.20 0.33
CA GLN A 351 1.44 -18.21 1.23
C GLN A 351 2.92 -18.53 1.47
N ASN A 352 3.24 -19.79 1.78
CA ASN A 352 4.63 -20.23 1.96
C ASN A 352 5.43 -20.13 0.65
N HIS A 353 4.85 -20.55 -0.47
CA HIS A 353 5.51 -20.52 -1.77
C HIS A 353 5.79 -19.08 -2.23
N LEU A 354 4.82 -18.19 -2.16
CA LEU A 354 4.97 -16.78 -2.52
C LEU A 354 5.88 -16.03 -1.55
N GLY A 355 5.88 -16.40 -0.27
CA GLY A 355 6.88 -15.94 0.69
C GLY A 355 8.30 -16.28 0.23
N LEU A 356 8.56 -17.50 -0.24
CA LEU A 356 9.85 -17.89 -0.79
C LEU A 356 10.19 -17.14 -2.10
N VAL A 357 9.22 -17.01 -3.01
CA VAL A 357 9.38 -16.28 -4.29
C VAL A 357 9.73 -14.82 -4.04
N SER A 358 9.13 -14.19 -3.01
CA SER A 358 9.41 -12.79 -2.65
C SER A 358 10.86 -12.53 -2.23
N GLY A 359 11.54 -13.57 -1.74
CA GLY A 359 12.95 -13.56 -1.36
C GLY A 359 13.92 -13.74 -2.53
N TRP A 360 13.43 -14.12 -3.73
CA TRP A 360 14.29 -14.30 -4.90
C TRP A 360 14.69 -12.96 -5.53
N GLU A 361 15.76 -12.99 -6.33
CA GLU A 361 16.11 -11.89 -7.23
C GLU A 361 15.25 -11.97 -8.49
N LEU A 362 14.16 -11.22 -8.50
CA LEU A 362 13.20 -11.18 -9.60
C LEU A 362 13.48 -10.01 -10.55
N GLU A 363 13.23 -10.22 -11.84
CA GLU A 363 13.17 -9.21 -12.89
C GLU A 363 11.83 -8.46 -12.89
N GLY A 364 11.77 -7.30 -13.58
CA GLY A 364 10.57 -6.45 -13.59
C GLY A 364 9.31 -7.19 -14.07
N GLY A 365 9.42 -8.00 -15.13
CA GLY A 365 8.30 -8.79 -15.64
C GLY A 365 7.85 -9.93 -14.69
N GLU A 366 8.79 -10.51 -13.94
CA GLU A 366 8.47 -11.54 -12.94
C GLU A 366 7.75 -10.94 -11.72
N ILE A 367 8.22 -9.78 -11.24
CA ILE A 367 7.56 -9.06 -10.15
C ILE A 367 6.16 -8.64 -10.58
N PHE A 368 5.99 -8.17 -11.81
CA PHE A 368 4.68 -7.86 -12.38
C PHE A 368 3.76 -9.09 -12.36
N ALA A 369 4.24 -10.25 -12.83
CA ALA A 369 3.46 -11.47 -12.86
C ALA A 369 3.00 -11.91 -11.47
N VAL A 370 3.89 -11.84 -10.46
CA VAL A 370 3.54 -12.16 -9.07
C VAL A 370 2.51 -11.19 -8.51
N LEU A 371 2.74 -9.88 -8.64
CA LEU A 371 1.82 -8.85 -8.13
C LEU A 371 0.43 -8.96 -8.77
N ASN A 372 0.38 -9.12 -10.10
CA ASN A 372 -0.87 -9.31 -10.83
C ASN A 372 -1.60 -10.58 -10.38
N TRP A 373 -0.86 -11.68 -10.17
CA TRP A 373 -1.46 -12.94 -9.75
C TRP A 373 -2.05 -12.86 -8.34
N VAL A 374 -1.34 -12.25 -7.40
CA VAL A 374 -1.76 -12.12 -6.01
C VAL A 374 -2.97 -11.18 -5.86
N LEU A 375 -2.96 -10.04 -6.55
CA LEU A 375 -4.00 -9.03 -6.39
C LEU A 375 -5.25 -9.28 -7.24
N HIS A 376 -5.09 -9.81 -8.45
CA HIS A 376 -6.19 -9.95 -9.40
C HIS A 376 -6.59 -11.40 -9.63
N ILE A 377 -5.64 -12.31 -9.89
CA ILE A 377 -5.99 -13.69 -10.28
C ILE A 377 -6.49 -14.49 -9.08
N TYR A 378 -5.81 -14.42 -7.94
CA TYR A 378 -6.18 -15.16 -6.73
C TYR A 378 -7.61 -14.84 -6.25
N SER A 379 -7.95 -13.55 -6.22
CA SER A 379 -9.26 -13.04 -5.81
C SER A 379 -10.33 -13.09 -6.91
N SER A 380 -9.97 -13.49 -8.13
CA SER A 380 -10.90 -13.55 -9.26
C SER A 380 -11.88 -14.71 -9.16
N SER A 381 -12.95 -14.66 -9.96
CA SER A 381 -13.87 -15.79 -10.13
C SER A 381 -13.24 -17.01 -10.80
N GLU A 382 -12.03 -16.88 -11.35
CA GLU A 382 -11.28 -17.98 -11.96
C GLU A 382 -10.49 -18.81 -10.93
N MET A 383 -10.47 -18.37 -9.66
CA MET A 383 -9.77 -19.06 -8.57
C MET A 383 -10.59 -19.01 -7.26
N MET A 384 -10.08 -18.37 -6.20
CA MET A 384 -10.71 -18.43 -4.86
C MET A 384 -11.97 -17.56 -4.76
N GLY A 385 -12.21 -16.67 -5.72
CA GLY A 385 -13.44 -15.88 -5.82
C GLY A 385 -14.60 -16.59 -6.52
N GLU A 386 -14.49 -17.88 -6.83
CA GLU A 386 -15.62 -18.65 -7.40
C GLU A 386 -16.79 -18.66 -6.40
N PRO A 387 -18.01 -18.26 -6.79
CA PRO A 387 -19.15 -18.13 -5.86
C PRO A 387 -19.46 -19.42 -5.09
N ALA A 388 -19.20 -20.57 -5.70
CA ALA A 388 -19.45 -21.86 -5.09
C ALA A 388 -18.38 -22.29 -4.06
N LEU A 389 -17.18 -21.72 -4.13
CA LEU A 389 -16.13 -21.89 -3.10
C LEU A 389 -16.31 -20.84 -1.99
N VAL A 390 -16.69 -19.62 -2.34
CA VAL A 390 -16.97 -18.54 -1.38
C VAL A 390 -18.12 -18.90 -0.43
N ALA A 391 -19.12 -19.65 -0.89
CA ALA A 391 -20.21 -20.13 -0.02
C ALA A 391 -19.76 -21.10 1.09
N GLU A 392 -18.62 -21.79 0.89
CA GLU A 392 -18.01 -22.73 1.84
C GLU A 392 -16.91 -22.06 2.70
N LEU A 393 -16.63 -20.78 2.46
CA LEU A 393 -15.53 -20.02 3.06
C LEU A 393 -16.04 -18.83 3.87
N ASP A 394 -15.67 -18.77 5.15
CA ASP A 394 -15.55 -17.48 5.84
C ASP A 394 -14.21 -16.86 5.41
N ILE A 395 -14.27 -15.94 4.43
CA ILE A 395 -13.09 -15.25 3.86
C ILE A 395 -12.22 -14.57 4.94
N GLU A 396 -12.81 -14.25 6.09
CA GLU A 396 -12.12 -13.64 7.23
C GLU A 396 -11.09 -14.57 7.90
N ASP A 397 -11.25 -15.89 7.80
CA ASP A 397 -10.39 -16.87 8.51
C ASP A 397 -9.04 -17.10 7.82
N LEU A 398 -8.94 -16.88 6.50
CA LEU A 398 -7.74 -17.24 5.72
C LEU A 398 -6.67 -16.13 5.73
N GLY A 399 -7.06 -14.88 6.00
CA GLY A 399 -6.15 -13.74 5.94
C GLY A 399 -5.58 -13.46 4.53
N PRO A 400 -4.71 -12.45 4.40
CA PRO A 400 -4.11 -12.10 3.11
C PRO A 400 -3.01 -13.09 2.71
N LEU A 401 -2.97 -13.44 1.41
CA LEU A 401 -2.01 -14.39 0.85
C LEU A 401 -0.54 -13.98 1.05
N ILE A 402 -0.30 -12.67 1.02
CA ILE A 402 0.98 -12.05 1.30
C ILE A 402 0.72 -10.91 2.29
N SER A 403 1.59 -10.75 3.29
CA SER A 403 1.47 -9.62 4.21
C SER A 403 1.64 -8.28 3.48
N GLN A 404 0.99 -7.24 4.00
CA GLN A 404 1.08 -5.89 3.44
C GLN A 404 2.55 -5.42 3.32
N GLU A 405 3.40 -5.80 4.28
CA GLU A 405 4.84 -5.48 4.25
C GLU A 405 5.56 -6.10 3.06
N VAL A 406 5.32 -7.38 2.76
CA VAL A 406 5.95 -8.06 1.63
C VAL A 406 5.39 -7.55 0.31
N LEU A 407 4.10 -7.20 0.27
CA LEU A 407 3.49 -6.54 -0.89
C LEU A 407 4.16 -5.19 -1.19
N GLU A 408 4.33 -4.33 -0.19
CA GLU A 408 5.03 -3.05 -0.32
C GLU A 408 6.50 -3.25 -0.73
N GLN A 409 7.18 -4.28 -0.21
CA GLN A 409 8.55 -4.61 -0.63
C GLN A 409 8.62 -5.02 -2.10
N LEU A 410 7.68 -5.84 -2.59
CA LEU A 410 7.61 -6.24 -4.00
C LEU A 410 7.32 -5.04 -4.91
N GLN A 411 6.40 -4.17 -4.52
CA GLN A 411 6.11 -2.92 -5.25
C GLN A 411 7.35 -2.01 -5.33
N ASN A 412 8.06 -1.83 -4.22
CA ASN A 412 9.32 -1.07 -4.21
C ASN A 412 10.40 -1.72 -5.09
N LYS A 413 10.56 -3.05 -5.03
CA LYS A 413 11.50 -3.78 -5.90
C LYS A 413 11.14 -3.58 -7.38
N TYR A 414 9.87 -3.63 -7.75
CA TYR A 414 9.40 -3.37 -9.11
C TYR A 414 9.81 -1.96 -9.57
N VAL A 415 9.48 -0.94 -8.77
CA VAL A 415 9.80 0.46 -9.10
C VAL A 415 11.30 0.67 -9.27
N GLN A 416 12.14 0.07 -8.41
CA GLN A 416 13.60 0.15 -8.56
C GLN A 416 14.11 -0.56 -9.82
N LYS A 417 13.50 -1.70 -10.22
CA LYS A 417 13.86 -2.41 -11.46
C LYS A 417 13.45 -1.62 -12.72
N VAL A 418 12.33 -0.92 -12.69
CA VAL A 418 11.86 -0.04 -13.79
C VAL A 418 12.67 1.26 -13.87
N ARG A 419 13.11 1.79 -12.72
CA ARG A 419 13.84 3.06 -12.63
C ARG A 419 15.11 3.10 -13.48
N LYS A 420 15.92 2.04 -13.46
CA LYS A 420 17.18 2.01 -14.22
C LYS A 420 16.96 2.11 -15.74
N PRO A 421 16.11 1.28 -16.37
CA PRO A 421 15.71 1.45 -17.77
C PRO A 421 15.16 2.84 -18.10
N VAL A 422 14.28 3.39 -17.24
CA VAL A 422 13.71 4.73 -17.42
C VAL A 422 14.81 5.81 -17.43
N SER A 423 15.72 5.78 -16.45
CA SER A 423 16.81 6.74 -16.33
C SER A 423 17.79 6.65 -17.52
N GLU A 424 18.15 5.43 -17.94
CA GLU A 424 19.01 5.20 -19.11
C GLU A 424 18.36 5.68 -20.41
N TRP A 425 17.06 5.45 -20.57
CA TRP A 425 16.32 5.88 -21.75
C TRP A 425 16.15 7.40 -21.80
N MET A 426 15.81 8.04 -20.68
CA MET A 426 15.79 9.50 -20.57
C MET A 426 17.15 10.12 -20.89
N HIS A 427 18.24 9.52 -20.41
CA HIS A 427 19.58 10.00 -20.70
C HIS A 427 19.91 9.93 -22.19
N LYS A 428 19.57 8.82 -22.86
CA LYS A 428 19.75 8.67 -24.32
C LYS A 428 18.89 9.65 -25.11
N ALA A 429 17.65 9.89 -24.68
CA ALA A 429 16.77 10.87 -25.31
C ALA A 429 17.38 12.28 -25.25
N LEU A 430 17.96 12.65 -24.10
CA LEU A 430 18.69 13.90 -23.97
C LEU A 430 19.96 13.93 -24.83
N GLU A 431 20.74 12.85 -24.90
CA GLU A 431 21.93 12.83 -25.77
C GLU A 431 21.57 13.07 -27.24
N VAL A 432 20.48 12.46 -27.74
CA VAL A 432 19.99 12.69 -29.11
C VAL A 432 19.64 14.17 -29.31
N GLU A 433 18.89 14.77 -28.39
CA GLU A 433 18.56 16.21 -28.42
C GLU A 433 19.83 17.08 -28.50
N LEU A 434 20.85 16.79 -27.71
CA LEU A 434 22.11 17.54 -27.72
C LEU A 434 22.88 17.39 -29.04
N THR A 435 22.79 16.23 -29.69
CA THR A 435 23.37 16.07 -31.03
C THR A 435 22.60 16.84 -32.09
N ASP A 436 21.28 16.97 -31.94
CA ASP A 436 20.46 17.76 -32.86
C ASP A 436 20.79 19.24 -32.76
N TRP A 437 21.09 19.76 -31.57
CA TRP A 437 21.56 21.15 -31.36
C TRP A 437 22.87 21.50 -32.06
N GLN A 438 23.61 20.53 -32.59
CA GLN A 438 24.86 20.75 -33.33
C GLN A 438 24.70 20.62 -34.85
N ARG A 439 23.52 20.20 -35.33
CA ARG A 439 23.25 20.04 -36.76
C ARG A 439 22.96 21.40 -37.40
N ASP A 440 23.33 21.55 -38.67
CA ASP A 440 22.95 22.71 -39.51
C ASP A 440 21.52 22.51 -40.05
N GLN A 441 20.57 22.23 -39.15
CA GLN A 441 19.16 22.04 -39.44
C GLN A 441 18.32 22.86 -38.45
N GLU A 442 17.26 23.48 -38.95
CA GLU A 442 16.31 24.22 -38.11
C GLU A 442 15.44 23.25 -37.28
N PRO A 443 15.08 23.59 -36.02
CA PRO A 443 14.08 22.83 -35.27
C PRO A 443 12.73 22.80 -36.00
N ASP A 444 11.96 21.74 -35.76
CA ASP A 444 10.61 21.64 -36.29
C ASP A 444 9.71 22.76 -35.73
N ILE A 445 8.73 23.18 -36.53
CA ILE A 445 7.77 24.22 -36.19
C ILE A 445 6.38 23.60 -36.09
N ASP A 446 5.67 23.88 -35.01
CA ASP A 446 4.29 23.43 -34.85
C ASP A 446 3.30 24.28 -35.68
N HIS A 447 2.02 23.91 -35.58
CA HIS A 447 0.93 24.61 -36.27
C HIS A 447 0.70 26.04 -35.75
N GLU A 448 1.27 26.41 -34.60
CA GLU A 448 1.20 27.75 -34.01
C GLU A 448 2.41 28.61 -34.39
N GLY A 449 3.38 28.06 -35.12
CA GLY A 449 4.61 28.76 -35.50
C GLY A 449 5.69 28.72 -34.41
N CYS A 450 5.56 27.86 -33.40
CA CYS A 450 6.53 27.70 -32.32
C CYS A 450 7.54 26.58 -32.64
N TYR A 451 8.82 26.86 -32.42
CA TYR A 451 9.88 25.85 -32.52
C TYR A 451 9.74 24.79 -31.41
N HIS A 452 9.87 23.52 -31.74
CA HIS A 452 9.87 22.43 -30.76
C HIS A 452 10.81 21.29 -31.19
N THR A 453 11.09 20.38 -30.27
CA THR A 453 11.78 19.13 -30.58
C THR A 453 10.98 17.92 -30.11
N SER A 454 11.43 16.71 -30.41
CA SER A 454 10.76 15.48 -30.01
C SER A 454 10.96 15.11 -28.53
N LEU A 455 11.89 15.76 -27.82
CA LEU A 455 12.27 15.39 -26.45
C LEU A 455 11.08 15.37 -25.46
N PRO A 456 10.21 16.39 -25.39
CA PRO A 456 9.06 16.39 -24.49
C PRO A 456 8.11 15.21 -24.74
N THR A 457 7.76 14.97 -26.01
CA THR A 457 6.84 13.90 -26.40
C THR A 457 7.39 12.52 -26.02
N ILE A 458 8.67 12.30 -26.30
CA ILE A 458 9.41 11.06 -25.99
C ILE A 458 9.37 10.80 -24.46
N ILE A 459 9.72 11.79 -23.64
CA ILE A 459 9.73 11.65 -22.17
C ILE A 459 8.33 11.39 -21.62
N THR A 460 7.34 12.20 -22.03
CA THR A 460 5.97 12.11 -21.53
C THR A 460 5.34 10.77 -21.88
N GLN A 461 5.45 10.33 -23.14
CA GLN A 461 4.90 9.04 -23.57
C GLN A 461 5.50 7.88 -22.77
N MET A 462 6.83 7.86 -22.59
CA MET A 462 7.50 6.81 -21.84
C MET A 462 7.06 6.78 -20.36
N LEU A 463 6.87 7.93 -19.72
CA LEU A 463 6.37 7.98 -18.34
C LEU A 463 4.92 7.52 -18.23
N GLU A 464 4.06 7.95 -19.16
CA GLU A 464 2.65 7.56 -19.20
C GLU A 464 2.47 6.05 -19.43
N GLU A 465 3.26 5.45 -20.34
CA GLU A 465 3.21 4.02 -20.59
C GLU A 465 3.59 3.21 -19.34
N ASN A 466 4.66 3.61 -18.64
CA ASN A 466 5.08 2.95 -17.39
C ASN A 466 4.04 3.12 -16.27
N ALA A 467 3.45 4.32 -16.14
CA ALA A 467 2.38 4.56 -15.18
C ALA A 467 1.13 3.71 -15.49
N ARG A 468 0.79 3.56 -16.78
CA ARG A 468 -0.34 2.72 -17.22
C ARG A 468 -0.13 1.25 -16.90
N VAL A 469 1.08 0.71 -17.13
CA VAL A 469 1.42 -0.69 -16.78
C VAL A 469 1.32 -0.89 -15.27
N ALA A 470 1.85 0.04 -14.47
CA ALA A 470 1.75 -0.03 -13.01
C ALA A 470 0.29 0.03 -12.50
N LEU A 471 -0.57 0.82 -13.16
CA LEU A 471 -2.00 0.91 -12.85
C LEU A 471 -2.76 -0.41 -13.10
N MET A 472 -2.29 -1.25 -14.02
CA MET A 472 -2.89 -2.58 -14.23
C MET A 472 -2.77 -3.48 -12.99
N ILE A 473 -1.86 -3.17 -12.06
CA ILE A 473 -1.70 -3.88 -10.78
C ILE A 473 -2.43 -3.15 -9.65
N SER A 474 -2.13 -1.86 -9.44
CA SER A 474 -2.79 -1.07 -8.40
C SER A 474 -2.54 0.43 -8.55
N GLU A 475 -3.43 1.23 -7.98
CA GLU A 475 -3.25 2.68 -7.87
C GLU A 475 -2.00 3.04 -7.04
N ALA A 476 -1.72 2.28 -5.97
CA ALA A 476 -0.54 2.50 -5.14
C ALA A 476 0.78 2.30 -5.93
N LEU A 477 0.85 1.26 -6.78
CA LEU A 477 2.03 1.02 -7.61
C LEU A 477 2.17 2.07 -8.72
N ARG A 478 1.06 2.49 -9.33
CA ARG A 478 1.03 3.63 -10.27
C ARG A 478 1.62 4.87 -9.60
N ASP A 479 1.14 5.21 -8.42
CA ASP A 479 1.54 6.44 -7.73
C ASP A 479 3.04 6.42 -7.36
N GLN A 480 3.56 5.28 -6.90
CA GLN A 480 5.00 5.10 -6.67
C GLN A 480 5.82 5.21 -7.98
N THR A 481 5.29 4.69 -9.09
CA THR A 481 5.95 4.74 -10.41
C THR A 481 5.97 6.17 -10.96
N ILE A 482 4.87 6.91 -10.82
CA ILE A 482 4.79 8.34 -11.18
C ILE A 482 5.78 9.14 -10.32
N GLN A 483 5.81 8.92 -9.00
CA GLN A 483 6.74 9.62 -8.11
C GLN A 483 8.20 9.36 -8.48
N MET A 484 8.55 8.11 -8.83
CA MET A 484 9.87 7.76 -9.36
C MET A 484 10.16 8.46 -10.69
N GLY A 485 9.19 8.48 -11.61
CA GLY A 485 9.29 9.16 -12.90
C GLY A 485 9.52 10.66 -12.78
N LEU A 486 8.81 11.32 -11.87
CA LEU A 486 8.98 12.75 -11.56
C LEU A 486 10.37 13.05 -10.98
N TYR A 487 10.92 12.14 -10.17
CA TYR A 487 12.29 12.26 -9.66
C TYR A 487 13.34 12.12 -10.76
N GLU A 488 13.20 11.16 -11.67
CA GLU A 488 14.12 11.02 -12.81
C GLU A 488 13.98 12.18 -13.81
N MET A 489 12.76 12.72 -13.98
CA MET A 489 12.54 13.94 -14.76
C MET A 489 13.28 15.14 -14.15
N GLU A 490 13.27 15.32 -12.83
CA GLU A 490 14.05 16.37 -12.15
C GLU A 490 15.56 16.24 -12.45
N ASN A 491 16.10 15.02 -12.39
CA ASN A 491 17.50 14.76 -12.72
C ASN A 491 17.82 15.10 -14.19
N LEU A 492 16.94 14.69 -15.10
CA LEU A 492 17.05 14.99 -16.52
C LEU A 492 17.06 16.50 -16.78
N LEU A 493 16.14 17.24 -16.15
CA LEU A 493 16.03 18.69 -16.28
C LEU A 493 17.24 19.43 -15.72
N SER A 494 17.84 18.94 -14.64
CA SER A 494 19.10 19.49 -14.13
C SER A 494 20.23 19.34 -15.15
N ARG A 495 20.35 18.16 -15.79
CA ARG A 495 21.32 17.93 -16.87
C ARG A 495 21.03 18.76 -18.11
N PHE A 496 19.75 18.89 -18.48
CA PHE A 496 19.30 19.72 -19.59
C PHE A 496 19.67 21.19 -19.38
N ARG A 497 19.44 21.72 -18.17
CA ARG A 497 19.89 23.07 -17.80
C ARG A 497 21.40 23.22 -17.96
N ASP A 498 22.18 22.27 -17.46
CA ASP A 498 23.64 22.33 -17.55
C ASP A 498 24.11 22.27 -19.01
N ALA A 499 23.43 21.49 -19.85
CA ALA A 499 23.67 21.46 -21.28
C ALA A 499 23.32 22.80 -21.98
N ILE A 500 22.21 23.47 -21.61
CA ILE A 500 21.90 24.83 -22.09
C ILE A 500 23.01 25.82 -21.70
N ILE A 501 23.55 25.70 -20.49
CA ILE A 501 24.66 26.56 -20.02
C ILE A 501 25.90 26.34 -20.87
N GLU A 502 26.26 25.08 -21.16
CA GLU A 502 27.39 24.76 -22.02
C GLU A 502 27.15 25.17 -23.46
N PHE A 503 25.94 24.97 -24.01
CA PHE A 503 25.56 25.42 -25.35
C PHE A 503 25.77 26.93 -25.51
N GLY A 504 25.35 27.72 -24.52
CA GLY A 504 25.60 29.16 -24.52
C GLY A 504 27.07 29.55 -24.27
N LYS A 505 27.88 28.73 -23.60
CA LYS A 505 29.33 28.96 -23.46
C LYS A 505 30.05 28.68 -24.76
N GLU A 506 29.72 27.59 -25.44
CA GLU A 506 30.33 27.19 -26.69
C GLU A 506 30.05 28.20 -27.79
N HIS A 507 28.80 28.65 -27.87
CA HIS A 507 28.43 29.73 -28.77
C HIS A 507 29.26 31.02 -28.59
N ARG A 508 29.62 31.37 -27.34
CA ARG A 508 30.51 32.51 -27.06
C ARG A 508 31.98 32.25 -27.42
N ARG A 509 32.44 30.99 -27.39
CA ARG A 509 33.83 30.61 -27.72
C ARG A 509 34.05 30.52 -29.23
N ASP A 510 33.09 29.95 -29.95
CA ASP A 510 33.15 29.69 -31.40
C ASP A 510 32.76 30.88 -32.27
N SER A 511 32.60 32.07 -31.65
CA SER A 511 32.25 33.36 -32.25
C SER A 511 33.11 33.82 -33.44
N THR A 512 34.15 33.07 -33.82
CA THR A 512 35.13 33.48 -34.84
C THR A 512 35.21 32.58 -36.07
N ILE A 513 34.68 31.34 -36.08
CA ILE A 513 34.89 30.43 -37.24
C ILE A 513 33.67 29.54 -37.61
N ASN A 514 32.74 29.21 -36.71
CA ASN A 514 31.58 28.35 -37.07
C ASN A 514 30.42 28.46 -36.07
N SER A 515 29.74 29.60 -36.03
CA SER A 515 28.54 29.76 -35.18
C SER A 515 27.38 28.91 -35.73
N ASN A 516 26.73 28.12 -34.88
CA ASN A 516 25.53 27.39 -35.28
C ASN A 516 24.42 28.41 -35.66
N LYS A 517 24.03 28.45 -36.93
CA LYS A 517 23.06 29.40 -37.48
C LYS A 517 21.71 29.33 -36.78
N PHE A 518 21.36 28.17 -36.24
CA PHE A 518 20.08 27.91 -35.59
C PHE A 518 20.15 28.05 -34.06
N TYR A 519 21.21 28.64 -33.50
CA TYR A 519 21.40 28.81 -32.05
C TYR A 519 20.17 29.43 -31.35
N LEU A 520 19.64 30.55 -31.88
CA LEU A 520 18.45 31.19 -31.33
C LEU A 520 17.20 30.29 -31.45
N HIS A 521 17.05 29.60 -32.57
CA HIS A 521 15.90 28.72 -32.85
C HIS A 521 15.86 27.55 -31.85
N TYR A 522 17.02 26.92 -31.58
CA TYR A 522 17.12 25.87 -30.57
C TYR A 522 16.93 26.38 -29.13
N LEU A 523 17.35 27.60 -28.79
CA LEU A 523 17.05 28.19 -27.48
C LEU A 523 15.55 28.43 -27.29
N LEU A 524 14.86 28.90 -28.33
CA LEU A 524 13.40 29.05 -28.33
C LEU A 524 12.71 27.68 -28.22
N ALA A 525 13.18 26.68 -28.97
CA ALA A 525 12.70 25.31 -28.86
C ALA A 525 12.88 24.74 -27.45
N CYS A 526 14.02 25.00 -26.78
CA CYS A 526 14.25 24.59 -25.40
C CYS A 526 13.22 25.19 -24.42
N ILE A 527 12.84 26.47 -24.61
CA ILE A 527 11.82 27.13 -23.79
C ILE A 527 10.46 26.46 -24.01
N ASN A 528 10.07 26.26 -25.26
CA ASN A 528 8.80 25.62 -25.62
C ASN A 528 8.74 24.17 -25.11
N ASN A 529 9.85 23.43 -25.24
CA ASN A 529 10.00 22.08 -24.69
C ASN A 529 9.77 22.04 -23.17
N CYS A 530 10.34 22.99 -22.43
CA CYS A 530 10.11 23.11 -20.99
C CYS A 530 8.64 23.44 -20.65
N ILE A 531 7.95 24.23 -21.47
CA ILE A 531 6.52 24.52 -21.26
C ILE A 531 5.69 23.23 -21.42
N ILE A 532 5.94 22.45 -22.47
CA ILE A 532 5.25 21.16 -22.69
C ILE A 532 5.53 20.21 -21.52
N LEU A 533 6.79 20.07 -21.13
CA LEU A 533 7.18 19.22 -19.99
C LEU A 533 6.57 19.69 -18.67
N LYS A 534 6.34 20.99 -18.48
CA LYS A 534 5.63 21.52 -17.32
C LYS A 534 4.18 21.03 -17.28
N THR A 535 3.45 21.16 -18.39
CA THR A 535 2.06 20.68 -18.47
C THR A 535 1.98 19.17 -18.24
N SER A 536 2.91 18.39 -18.81
CA SER A 536 2.99 16.94 -18.56
C SER A 536 3.32 16.62 -17.09
N THR A 537 4.22 17.37 -16.46
CA THR A 537 4.56 17.23 -15.04
C THR A 537 3.34 17.49 -14.15
N GLU A 538 2.60 18.57 -14.41
CA GLU A 538 1.38 18.92 -13.67
C GLU A 538 0.29 17.86 -13.86
N SER A 539 0.13 17.34 -15.08
CA SER A 539 -0.82 16.25 -15.37
C SER A 539 -0.48 14.97 -14.57
N LEU A 540 0.78 14.55 -14.58
CA LEU A 540 1.23 13.39 -13.79
C LEU A 540 1.06 13.61 -12.28
N GLN A 541 1.31 14.83 -11.78
CA GLN A 541 1.09 15.17 -10.37
C GLN A 541 -0.40 15.12 -9.98
N GLN A 542 -1.31 15.50 -10.89
CA GLN A 542 -2.76 15.43 -10.66
C GLN A 542 -3.30 14.00 -10.62
N GLN A 543 -2.62 13.04 -11.26
CA GLN A 543 -3.01 11.63 -11.27
C GLN A 543 -2.69 10.90 -9.96
N LEU A 544 -1.85 11.47 -9.09
CA LEU A 544 -1.51 10.88 -7.80
C LEU A 544 -2.73 10.92 -6.85
N CYS A 545 -3.13 9.78 -6.30
CA CYS A 545 -4.16 9.74 -5.27
C CYS A 545 -3.61 10.31 -3.96
N SER A 546 -4.36 11.19 -3.30
CA SER A 546 -3.96 11.81 -2.04
C SER A 546 -3.96 10.82 -0.86
N PHE A 547 -2.86 10.10 -0.63
CA PHE A 547 -2.56 9.49 0.67
C PHE A 547 -1.06 9.61 1.03
N PRO A 548 -0.72 10.16 2.22
CA PRO A 548 0.67 10.41 2.58
C PRO A 548 1.16 9.36 3.59
N SER A 549 1.69 8.22 3.18
CA SER A 549 2.41 7.32 4.11
C SER A 549 3.28 6.29 3.40
N ASN A 550 4.50 6.69 3.02
CA ASN A 550 5.73 5.94 3.32
C ASN A 550 6.97 6.69 2.80
N ARG A 551 7.88 6.99 3.73
CA ARG A 551 9.34 7.27 3.66
C ARG A 551 10.03 7.95 2.44
N TYR A 552 9.28 8.47 1.47
CA TYR A 552 9.73 9.41 0.44
C TYR A 552 8.79 10.63 0.37
N SER A 553 8.12 10.96 1.49
CA SER A 553 7.18 12.08 1.58
C SER A 553 7.90 13.44 1.60
N ARG A 554 8.47 13.81 0.47
CA ARG A 554 8.37 15.17 -0.02
C ARG A 554 7.73 15.04 -1.40
N ILE A 555 6.52 15.58 -1.55
CA ILE A 555 6.01 15.96 -2.86
C ILE A 555 7.13 16.78 -3.49
N SER A 556 7.83 16.23 -4.49
CA SER A 556 8.94 16.94 -5.08
C SER A 556 8.35 18.13 -5.84
N LEU A 557 8.50 19.33 -5.28
CA LEU A 557 8.46 20.59 -6.02
C LEU A 557 9.67 20.69 -6.97
N GLY A 558 10.58 19.71 -6.95
CA GLY A 558 11.84 19.68 -7.67
C GLY A 558 11.74 19.71 -9.20
N PRO A 559 10.90 18.92 -9.91
CA PRO A 559 10.86 18.98 -11.38
C PRO A 559 10.32 20.32 -11.90
N LEU A 560 9.30 20.89 -11.26
CA LEU A 560 8.78 22.22 -11.62
C LEU A 560 9.82 23.31 -11.35
N ALA A 561 10.55 23.25 -10.23
CA ALA A 561 11.65 24.16 -9.95
C ALA A 561 12.80 24.00 -10.96
N ALA A 562 13.16 22.77 -11.33
CA ALA A 562 14.20 22.48 -12.31
C ALA A 562 13.83 23.00 -13.70
N LEU A 563 12.57 22.84 -14.12
CA LEU A 563 12.02 23.47 -15.33
C LEU A 563 12.15 24.99 -15.28
N ASP A 564 11.70 25.61 -14.20
CA ASP A 564 11.83 27.05 -13.99
C ASP A 564 13.28 27.54 -14.08
N HIS A 565 14.23 26.78 -13.55
CA HIS A 565 15.65 27.10 -13.64
C HIS A 565 16.20 26.96 -15.07
N ALA A 566 15.79 25.93 -15.81
CA ALA A 566 16.14 25.73 -17.21
C ALA A 566 15.59 26.85 -18.10
N VAL A 567 14.29 27.15 -17.99
CA VAL A 567 13.61 28.24 -18.71
C VAL A 567 14.28 29.57 -18.41
N ARG A 568 14.48 29.92 -17.13
CA ARG A 568 15.15 31.18 -16.75
C ARG A 568 16.55 31.29 -17.32
N LYS A 569 17.26 30.17 -17.54
CA LYS A 569 18.59 30.20 -18.14
C LYS A 569 18.52 30.36 -19.65
N ALA A 570 17.65 29.62 -20.32
CA ALA A 570 17.40 29.76 -21.76
C ALA A 570 16.93 31.18 -22.11
N CYS A 571 15.92 31.71 -21.42
CA CYS A 571 15.45 33.09 -21.61
C CYS A 571 16.56 34.13 -21.43
N ARG A 572 17.43 33.95 -20.43
CA ARG A 572 18.59 34.85 -20.25
C ARG A 572 19.53 34.82 -21.44
N LEU A 573 19.85 33.64 -21.97
CA LEU A 573 20.71 33.53 -23.16
C LEU A 573 20.05 34.13 -24.41
N VAL A 574 18.74 33.96 -24.58
CA VAL A 574 17.97 34.62 -25.66
C VAL A 574 18.03 36.13 -25.52
N MET A 575 17.76 36.67 -24.33
CA MET A 575 17.81 38.11 -24.08
C MET A 575 19.22 38.68 -24.27
N ASP A 576 20.25 37.98 -23.80
CA ASP A 576 21.65 38.38 -23.99
C ASP A 576 22.00 38.43 -25.49
N HIS A 577 21.52 37.47 -26.29
CA HIS A 577 21.72 37.44 -27.73
C HIS A 577 20.98 38.57 -28.46
N LEU A 578 19.69 38.79 -28.16
CA LEU A 578 18.90 39.87 -28.75
C LEU A 578 19.43 41.26 -28.39
N LEU A 579 19.84 41.45 -27.13
CA LEU A 579 20.45 42.70 -26.67
C LEU A 579 21.78 42.95 -27.37
N PHE A 580 22.58 41.91 -27.61
CA PHE A 580 23.82 42.02 -28.37
C PHE A 580 23.58 42.45 -29.82
N GLU A 581 22.59 41.85 -30.51
CA GLU A 581 22.20 42.28 -31.87
C GLU A 581 21.72 43.74 -31.89
N LEU A 582 20.90 44.15 -30.92
CA LEU A 582 20.44 45.54 -30.82
C LEU A 582 21.60 46.52 -30.56
N LEU A 583 22.47 46.22 -29.59
CA LEU A 583 23.67 47.03 -29.30
C LEU A 583 24.57 47.15 -30.53
N LYS A 584 24.69 46.07 -31.31
CA LYS A 584 25.46 46.07 -32.55
C LYS A 584 24.86 47.01 -33.58
N GLU A 585 23.55 46.93 -33.85
CA GLU A 585 22.86 47.87 -34.75
C GLU A 585 23.04 49.33 -34.31
N GLU A 586 22.92 49.60 -33.01
CA GLU A 586 23.13 50.93 -32.42
C GLU A 586 24.60 51.40 -32.54
N CYS A 587 25.57 50.54 -32.30
CA CYS A 587 27.00 50.85 -32.49
C CYS A 587 27.32 51.17 -33.95
N GLN A 588 26.76 50.41 -34.89
CA GLN A 588 26.89 50.66 -36.33
C GLN A 588 26.32 52.04 -36.69
N TRP A 589 25.12 52.35 -36.19
CA TRP A 589 24.48 53.64 -36.37
C TRP A 589 25.33 54.81 -35.85
N LEU A 590 25.72 54.76 -34.57
CA LEU A 590 26.49 55.83 -33.92
C LEU A 590 27.85 56.06 -34.58
N THR A 591 28.50 55.00 -35.08
CA THR A 591 29.78 55.13 -35.79
C THR A 591 29.63 55.95 -37.07
N VAL A 592 28.54 55.75 -37.82
CA VAL A 592 28.25 56.53 -39.03
C VAL A 592 27.86 57.96 -38.68
N VAL A 593 27.02 58.15 -37.66
CA VAL A 593 26.63 59.49 -37.16
C VAL A 593 27.86 60.29 -36.78
N GLU A 594 28.78 59.72 -36.00
CA GLU A 594 30.01 60.41 -35.58
C GLU A 594 30.94 60.70 -36.76
N TYR A 595 31.03 59.79 -37.75
CA TYR A 595 31.78 60.05 -38.98
C TYR A 595 31.25 61.30 -39.70
N VAL A 596 29.93 61.39 -39.90
CA VAL A 596 29.32 62.53 -40.58
C VAL A 596 29.39 63.80 -39.72
N HIS A 597 29.22 63.68 -38.41
CA HIS A 597 29.39 64.78 -37.48
C HIS A 597 30.80 65.39 -37.56
N THR A 598 31.85 64.58 -37.54
CA THR A 598 33.23 65.07 -37.69
C THR A 598 33.51 65.67 -39.06
N LEU A 599 32.85 65.17 -40.12
CA LEU A 599 32.89 65.77 -41.46
C LEU A 599 32.29 67.19 -41.43
N MET A 600 31.15 67.39 -40.79
CA MET A 600 30.43 68.67 -40.79
C MET A 600 31.03 69.71 -39.83
N GLN A 601 31.72 69.27 -38.77
CA GLN A 601 32.39 70.20 -37.85
C GLN A 601 33.72 70.74 -38.39
N LYS A 602 34.44 69.98 -39.22
CA LYS A 602 35.75 70.39 -39.73
C LYS A 602 35.59 71.36 -40.90
N ARG A 603 36.29 72.48 -40.84
CA ARG A 603 36.37 73.47 -41.94
C ARG A 603 37.25 73.00 -43.09
N VAL A 604 36.91 71.86 -43.69
CA VAL A 604 37.52 71.39 -44.94
C VAL A 604 36.86 72.16 -46.08
N VAL A 605 37.64 72.62 -47.06
CA VAL A 605 37.13 73.29 -48.26
C VAL A 605 37.95 72.78 -49.44
N CYS A 606 37.31 72.11 -50.39
CA CYS A 606 37.97 71.63 -51.61
C CYS A 606 38.16 72.80 -52.58
N ARG A 607 39.41 73.12 -52.93
CA ARG A 607 39.76 74.31 -53.73
C ARG A 607 39.69 74.09 -55.23
N ASN A 608 39.73 72.84 -55.66
CA ASN A 608 39.71 72.45 -57.06
C ASN A 608 39.03 71.07 -57.25
N ASN A 609 38.81 70.69 -58.50
CA ASN A 609 38.15 69.43 -58.86
C ASN A 609 38.94 68.20 -58.39
N ASP A 610 40.27 68.27 -58.37
CA ASP A 610 41.12 67.15 -57.97
C ASP A 610 41.03 66.88 -56.46
N GLU A 611 40.99 67.93 -55.64
CA GLU A 611 40.77 67.85 -54.19
C GLU A 611 39.38 67.27 -53.88
N ARG A 612 38.32 67.67 -54.61
CA ARG A 612 36.98 67.06 -54.45
C ARG A 612 36.96 65.58 -54.81
N ASN A 613 37.58 65.21 -55.93
CA ASN A 613 37.66 63.82 -56.35
C ASN A 613 38.41 62.97 -55.30
N GLN A 614 39.55 63.47 -54.80
CA GLN A 614 40.33 62.78 -53.77
C GLN A 614 39.56 62.65 -52.45
N PHE A 615 38.86 63.71 -52.04
CA PHE A 615 38.06 63.72 -50.81
C PHE A 615 36.88 62.75 -50.88
N ALA A 616 36.13 62.76 -51.98
CA ALA A 616 35.04 61.82 -52.20
C ALA A 616 35.52 60.37 -52.32
N GLN A 617 36.65 60.13 -53.00
CA GLN A 617 37.26 58.79 -53.04
C GLN A 617 37.70 58.33 -51.66
N ARG A 618 38.23 59.24 -50.83
CA ARG A 618 38.58 58.92 -49.45
C ARG A 618 37.35 58.56 -48.61
N MET A 619 36.26 59.31 -48.72
CA MET A 619 35.00 58.98 -48.04
C MET A 619 34.44 57.62 -48.49
N LYS A 620 34.54 57.30 -49.79
CA LYS A 620 34.15 55.99 -50.31
C LYS A 620 35.03 54.85 -49.78
N GLN A 621 36.33 55.09 -49.65
CA GLN A 621 37.26 54.14 -49.03
C GLN A 621 36.99 53.95 -47.54
N ASP A 622 36.76 55.04 -46.79
CA ASP A 622 36.42 54.97 -45.38
C ASP A 622 35.08 54.24 -45.17
N ALA A 623 34.06 54.52 -46.01
CA ALA A 623 32.79 53.80 -45.99
C ALA A 623 32.97 52.31 -46.26
N GLN A 624 33.83 51.94 -47.21
CA GLN A 624 34.14 50.54 -47.50
C GLN A 624 34.91 49.88 -46.34
N GLN A 625 35.89 50.57 -45.73
CA GLN A 625 36.62 50.04 -44.57
C GLN A 625 35.72 49.88 -43.34
N LEU A 626 34.84 50.86 -43.09
CA LEU A 626 33.81 50.76 -42.05
C LEU A 626 32.88 49.59 -42.34
N LYS A 627 32.40 49.47 -43.58
CA LYS A 627 31.58 48.33 -44.00
C LYS A 627 32.32 47.02 -43.78
N ASP A 628 33.54 46.85 -44.26
CA ASP A 628 34.34 45.63 -44.09
C ASP A 628 34.62 45.33 -42.62
N HIS A 629 34.83 46.34 -41.78
CA HIS A 629 35.05 46.16 -40.35
C HIS A 629 33.76 45.76 -39.63
N LEU A 630 32.64 46.41 -39.94
CA LEU A 630 31.33 46.09 -39.41
C LEU A 630 30.84 44.72 -39.90
N GLN A 631 31.18 44.35 -41.14
CA GLN A 631 30.97 43.01 -41.71
C GLN A 631 31.92 41.97 -41.14
N SER A 632 33.15 42.33 -40.78
CA SER A 632 34.04 41.43 -40.02
C SER A 632 33.57 41.19 -38.58
N MET A 633 32.68 42.06 -38.07
CA MET A 633 31.92 41.88 -36.84
C MET A 633 30.56 41.18 -37.08
N GLU A 634 30.20 40.86 -38.34
CA GLU A 634 29.02 40.04 -38.65
C GLU A 634 29.32 38.57 -38.34
N ILE A 635 28.58 38.05 -37.37
CA ILE A 635 28.60 36.63 -36.98
C ILE A 635 27.35 35.90 -37.50
N TYR A 636 26.41 36.65 -38.10
CA TYR A 636 25.13 36.15 -38.57
C TYR A 636 24.84 36.66 -39.97
N GLY A 637 24.57 35.74 -40.89
CA GLY A 637 24.08 36.02 -42.24
C GLY A 637 22.62 36.47 -42.26
N THR A 638 22.21 37.31 -41.30
CA THR A 638 20.99 38.09 -41.44
C THR A 638 21.30 39.21 -42.41
N ILE A 639 20.66 39.17 -43.57
CA ILE A 639 20.69 40.24 -44.56
C ILE A 639 19.97 41.44 -43.92
N GLY A 640 20.68 42.20 -43.09
CA GLY A 640 20.21 43.48 -42.58
C GLY A 640 20.15 44.44 -43.75
N GLU A 641 18.95 44.65 -44.30
CA GLU A 641 18.68 45.54 -45.45
C GLU A 641 19.08 47.01 -45.22
N VAL A 642 19.52 47.39 -44.02
CA VAL A 642 19.93 48.76 -43.70
C VAL A 642 21.45 48.89 -43.81
N ASN A 643 21.91 49.24 -45.01
CA ASN A 643 23.31 49.65 -45.20
C ASN A 643 23.55 51.01 -44.52
N THR A 644 23.98 50.98 -43.26
CA THR A 644 24.28 52.19 -42.45
C THR A 644 25.34 53.08 -43.13
N THR A 645 26.31 52.51 -43.85
CA THR A 645 27.32 53.28 -44.59
C THR A 645 26.81 53.97 -45.87
N ALA A 646 25.57 53.70 -46.29
CA ALA A 646 24.98 54.30 -47.49
C ALA A 646 24.91 55.84 -47.41
N LEU A 647 24.77 56.40 -46.20
CA LEU A 647 24.80 57.84 -45.98
C LEU A 647 26.14 58.46 -46.38
N ILE A 648 27.26 57.83 -46.00
CA ILE A 648 28.61 58.33 -46.32
C ILE A 648 28.82 58.31 -47.84
N LEU A 649 28.35 57.26 -48.52
CA LEU A 649 28.43 57.14 -49.97
C LEU A 649 27.60 58.23 -50.67
N ALA A 650 26.37 58.49 -50.20
CA ALA A 650 25.51 59.52 -50.76
C ALA A 650 26.11 60.93 -50.58
N LEU A 651 26.71 61.22 -49.42
CA LEU A 651 27.43 62.48 -49.19
C LEU A 651 28.67 62.61 -50.09
N ALA A 652 29.42 61.52 -50.28
CA ALA A 652 30.57 61.51 -51.19
C ALA A 652 30.16 61.81 -52.65
N ASP A 653 29.00 61.31 -53.10
CA ASP A 653 28.48 61.57 -54.44
C ASP A 653 28.10 63.06 -54.64
N ILE A 654 27.51 63.70 -53.62
CA ILE A 654 27.20 65.15 -53.65
C ILE A 654 28.49 65.99 -53.76
N ILE A 655 29.55 65.63 -53.02
CA ILE A 655 30.84 66.32 -53.09
C ILE A 655 31.51 66.11 -54.46
N ASN A 656 31.40 64.91 -55.02
CA ASN A 656 32.04 64.53 -56.28
C ASN A 656 31.26 64.97 -57.54
N LEU A 657 30.04 65.50 -57.39
CA LEU A 657 29.22 65.91 -58.53
C LEU A 657 29.98 66.95 -59.38
N LYS A 658 30.09 66.75 -60.68
CA LYS A 658 30.95 67.58 -61.56
C LYS A 658 30.36 68.96 -61.86
N ASP A 659 29.05 69.02 -62.12
CA ASP A 659 28.34 70.26 -62.48
C ASP A 659 27.62 70.83 -61.25
N PRO A 660 28.00 72.02 -60.75
CA PRO A 660 27.30 72.63 -59.61
C PRO A 660 25.84 72.98 -59.93
N ASN A 661 25.45 73.18 -61.19
CA ASN A 661 24.05 73.49 -61.53
C ASN A 661 23.10 72.30 -61.30
N MET A 662 23.65 71.09 -61.20
CA MET A 662 22.89 69.87 -60.89
C MET A 662 22.72 69.64 -59.38
N LEU A 663 23.31 70.48 -58.51
CA LEU A 663 23.23 70.31 -57.05
C LEU A 663 21.80 70.32 -56.53
N ILE A 664 20.91 71.13 -57.10
CA ILE A 664 19.49 71.21 -56.70
C ILE A 664 18.82 69.84 -56.88
N LEU A 665 19.11 69.15 -57.98
CA LEU A 665 18.51 67.85 -58.29
C LEU A 665 19.05 66.73 -57.37
N GLU A 666 20.37 66.71 -57.14
CA GLU A 666 20.98 65.72 -56.24
C GLU A 666 20.57 65.95 -54.77
N ILE A 667 20.50 67.21 -54.33
CA ILE A 667 20.06 67.55 -52.97
C ILE A 667 18.56 67.27 -52.81
N SER A 668 17.74 67.49 -53.84
CA SER A 668 16.34 67.05 -53.85
C SER A 668 16.23 65.54 -53.64
N GLY A 669 16.99 64.73 -54.39
CA GLY A 669 17.04 63.28 -54.21
C GLY A 669 17.56 62.88 -52.82
N PHE A 670 18.52 63.62 -52.27
CA PHE A 670 19.05 63.38 -50.94
C PHE A 670 18.01 63.65 -49.84
N VAL A 671 17.29 64.78 -49.90
CA VAL A 671 16.24 65.15 -48.94
C VAL A 671 15.08 64.14 -48.97
N THR A 672 14.76 63.54 -50.12
CA THR A 672 13.76 62.47 -50.15
C THR A 672 14.17 61.21 -49.39
N LYS A 673 15.48 60.92 -49.30
CA LYS A 673 16.02 59.79 -48.55
C LYS A 673 16.30 60.13 -47.08
N TYR A 674 16.70 61.37 -46.82
CA TYR A 674 17.06 61.90 -45.51
C TYR A 674 16.28 63.20 -45.24
N PRO A 675 14.98 63.10 -44.94
CA PRO A 675 14.07 64.26 -44.82
C PRO A 675 14.35 65.17 -43.63
N ASP A 676 15.20 64.75 -42.69
CA ASP A 676 15.57 65.48 -41.48
C ASP A 676 16.83 66.36 -41.64
N ILE A 677 17.44 66.40 -42.83
CA ILE A 677 18.57 67.29 -43.11
C ILE A 677 18.12 68.76 -43.11
N SER A 678 18.85 69.61 -42.38
CA SER A 678 18.56 71.05 -42.29
C SER A 678 19.33 71.89 -43.32
N GLU A 679 18.88 73.13 -43.52
CA GLU A 679 19.59 74.12 -44.33
C GLU A 679 21.06 74.30 -43.89
N GLU A 680 21.31 74.29 -42.57
CA GLU A 680 22.65 74.45 -42.00
C GLU A 680 23.57 73.28 -42.41
N HIS A 681 23.06 72.05 -42.40
CA HIS A 681 23.81 70.87 -42.87
C HIS A 681 24.19 70.97 -44.34
N VAL A 682 23.24 71.38 -45.19
CA VAL A 682 23.51 71.55 -46.62
C VAL A 682 24.47 72.70 -46.87
N SER A 683 24.35 73.81 -46.12
CA SER A 683 25.29 74.93 -46.19
C SER A 683 26.73 74.49 -45.92
N VAL A 684 26.95 73.67 -44.88
CA VAL A 684 28.26 73.08 -44.58
C VAL A 684 28.75 72.17 -45.70
N LEU A 685 27.90 71.34 -46.30
CA LEU A 685 28.28 70.51 -47.45
C LEU A 685 28.71 71.34 -48.66
N LEU A 686 28.02 72.45 -48.93
CA LEU A 686 28.38 73.39 -50.00
C LEU A 686 29.69 74.13 -49.69
N ASP A 687 29.99 74.40 -48.41
CA ASP A 687 31.29 74.94 -47.97
C ASP A 687 32.42 73.93 -48.18
N VAL A 688 32.21 72.65 -47.81
CA VAL A 688 33.17 71.57 -48.04
C VAL A 688 33.50 71.42 -49.52
N ARG A 689 32.49 71.57 -50.39
CA ARG A 689 32.64 71.47 -51.84
C ARG A 689 33.46 72.61 -52.46
N GLY A 690 33.35 73.83 -51.92
CA GLY A 690 34.22 74.98 -52.21
C GLY A 690 34.08 75.67 -53.58
N ASP A 691 33.41 75.07 -54.57
CA ASP A 691 33.27 75.61 -55.94
C ASP A 691 31.87 76.10 -56.32
N VAL A 692 30.99 76.29 -55.34
CA VAL A 692 29.58 76.61 -55.56
C VAL A 692 29.40 78.12 -55.74
N PRO A 693 28.94 78.61 -56.92
CA PRO A 693 28.64 80.02 -57.13
C PRO A 693 27.53 80.53 -56.18
N LYS A 694 27.55 81.81 -55.84
CA LYS A 694 26.57 82.42 -54.91
C LYS A 694 25.12 82.22 -55.36
N ASP A 695 24.86 82.33 -56.66
CA ASP A 695 23.50 82.18 -57.22
C ASP A 695 23.00 80.74 -57.07
N VAL A 696 23.86 79.75 -57.35
CA VAL A 696 23.56 78.31 -57.20
C VAL A 696 23.36 77.95 -55.73
N ARG A 697 24.22 78.45 -54.83
CA ARG A 697 24.05 78.26 -53.38
C ARG A 697 22.69 78.78 -52.92
N LYS A 698 22.33 80.00 -53.34
CA LYS A 698 21.04 80.59 -53.00
C LYS A 698 19.88 79.74 -53.51
N SER A 699 19.91 79.30 -54.77
CA SER A 699 18.85 78.45 -55.32
C SER A 699 18.70 77.10 -54.62
N VAL A 700 19.79 76.49 -54.14
CA VAL A 700 19.76 75.24 -53.36
C VAL A 700 19.14 75.44 -51.98
N LEU A 701 19.51 76.51 -51.27
CA LEU A 701 18.97 76.79 -49.92
C LEU A 701 17.50 77.24 -49.99
N ASP A 702 17.15 78.10 -50.96
CA ASP A 702 15.75 78.52 -51.23
C ASP A 702 14.87 77.30 -51.56
N PHE A 703 15.41 76.29 -52.26
CA PHE A 703 14.72 75.03 -52.52
C PHE A 703 14.43 74.23 -51.23
N LEU A 704 15.38 74.17 -50.29
CA LEU A 704 15.20 73.45 -49.03
C LEU A 704 14.15 74.10 -48.13
N GLU A 705 14.14 75.44 -48.05
CA GLU A 705 13.11 76.18 -47.31
C GLU A 705 11.69 75.88 -47.86
N GLN A 706 11.56 75.72 -49.18
CA GLN A 706 10.28 75.51 -49.85
C GLN A 706 9.83 74.04 -49.89
N SER A 707 10.74 73.08 -49.65
CA SER A 707 10.53 71.66 -49.99
C SER A 707 10.65 70.69 -48.81
N ALA A 708 10.63 71.15 -47.55
CA ALA A 708 10.79 70.29 -46.37
C ALA A 708 9.64 69.25 -46.25
N PRO A 709 9.89 67.95 -46.53
CA PRO A 709 8.85 66.93 -46.45
C PRO A 709 8.58 66.54 -44.98
N PRO A 710 7.35 66.12 -44.62
CA PRO A 710 7.08 65.59 -43.28
C PRO A 710 7.85 64.28 -43.05
N LEU A 711 8.32 64.06 -41.82
CA LEU A 711 9.04 62.84 -41.46
C LEU A 711 8.12 61.61 -41.60
N PRO A 712 8.54 60.56 -42.34
CA PRO A 712 7.77 59.33 -42.47
C PRO A 712 7.57 58.61 -41.13
N GLN A 713 6.45 57.88 -40.99
CA GLN A 713 6.17 57.10 -39.79
C GLN A 713 7.17 55.93 -39.66
N GLY A 714 7.90 55.89 -38.54
CA GLY A 714 8.97 54.90 -38.32
C GLY A 714 10.34 55.29 -38.90
N TYR A 715 10.48 56.50 -39.47
CA TYR A 715 11.80 57.02 -39.84
C TYR A 715 12.64 57.32 -38.60
N ARG A 716 13.89 56.85 -38.59
CA ARG A 716 14.88 57.15 -37.56
C ARG A 716 15.71 58.37 -38.00
N PRO A 717 15.58 59.55 -37.36
CA PRO A 717 16.35 60.74 -37.71
C PRO A 717 17.86 60.54 -37.51
N ILE A 718 18.66 60.98 -38.48
CA ILE A 718 20.14 60.96 -38.45
C ILE A 718 20.70 62.37 -38.28
N PHE A 719 20.24 63.32 -39.10
CA PHE A 719 20.74 64.68 -39.16
C PHE A 719 20.31 65.53 -37.97
N THR A 720 19.24 65.18 -37.27
CA THR A 720 18.91 65.83 -35.99
C THR A 720 19.93 65.55 -34.89
N GLU A 721 20.65 64.42 -34.98
CA GLU A 721 21.71 64.05 -34.02
C GLU A 721 23.07 64.66 -34.39
N ILE A 722 23.22 65.18 -35.62
CA ILE A 722 24.44 65.79 -36.13
C ILE A 722 24.40 67.30 -35.84
N LEU A 723 25.31 67.79 -35.01
CA LEU A 723 25.43 69.23 -34.73
C LEU A 723 26.37 69.89 -35.74
N VAL A 724 25.92 71.01 -36.31
CA VAL A 724 26.71 71.83 -37.25
C VAL A 724 27.05 73.21 -36.66
N PRO A 725 28.21 73.80 -37.00
CA PRO A 725 28.58 75.13 -36.52
C PRO A 725 27.62 76.19 -37.09
N SER A 726 27.07 77.05 -36.23
CA SER A 726 26.19 78.14 -36.67
C SER A 726 26.93 79.16 -37.55
N SER A 727 26.29 79.58 -38.63
CA SER A 727 26.79 80.59 -39.56
C SER A 727 27.09 81.89 -38.79
N SER A 728 28.36 82.30 -38.70
CA SER A 728 28.72 83.55 -38.05
C SER A 728 28.12 84.74 -38.82
N ILE A 729 27.09 85.38 -38.25
CA ILE A 729 26.51 86.63 -38.78
C ILE A 729 27.59 87.72 -38.72
N GLN A 730 28.05 88.18 -39.88
CA GLN A 730 28.90 89.38 -39.99
C GLN A 730 28.06 90.62 -39.63
N PHE A 731 28.11 91.06 -38.37
CA PHE A 731 27.64 92.39 -37.98
C PHE A 731 28.61 93.45 -38.52
N CYS A 732 28.25 94.14 -39.60
CA CYS A 732 28.91 95.39 -40.01
C CYS A 732 28.27 96.57 -39.27
N LEU A 733 28.91 97.07 -38.21
CA LEU A 733 28.64 98.42 -37.69
C LEU A 733 29.71 99.39 -38.21
N PRO A 734 29.35 100.56 -38.75
CA PRO A 734 30.32 101.57 -39.18
C PRO A 734 30.91 102.29 -37.95
N THR A 735 32.23 102.43 -37.93
CA THR A 735 32.97 103.20 -36.93
C THR A 735 32.61 104.69 -37.02
N ALA A 736 31.88 105.22 -36.04
CA ALA A 736 31.83 106.65 -35.77
C ALA A 736 33.01 107.03 -34.87
N LYS A 737 33.82 108.01 -35.31
CA LYS A 737 34.86 108.64 -34.49
C LYS A 737 34.21 109.61 -33.52
N CYS A 738 34.52 109.50 -32.23
CA CYS A 738 34.24 110.53 -31.22
C CYS A 738 35.25 111.67 -31.34
N THR A 739 34.74 112.90 -31.38
CA THR A 739 35.29 114.08 -30.67
C THR A 739 34.28 114.48 -29.62
#